data_AF-A0A1H3LE47-F1
#
_entry.id   AF-A0A1H3LE47-F1
#
_cell.length_a   1.000
_cell.length_b   1.000
_cell.length_c   1.000
_cell.angle_alpha   90.00
_cell.angle_beta   90.00
_cell.angle_gamma   90.00
#
_symmetry.space_group_name_H-M   'P 1'
#
loop_
_entity.id
_entity.type
_entity.pdbx_description
1 polymer ?
#
loop_
_entity_poly.entity_id
_entity_poly.type
_entity_poly.pdbx_seq_one_letter_code
_entity_poly.pdbx_strand_id
1 'polypeptide(L)'
;MTDGLADLEPAGSPAALRPARILLAAACRPDVRQAIAVDPLILAVGRASAQGGDQATDLAVHSVLNGAVALAQTEGVDIRHLLPTAAELRAHHRTAATVERAEALDGSEIIHRWSLYGSRALGVLVLLTTGTGTKVSVDFDQPALHRVARLTHHYRPSVVFARSLTRLGRGYLGPLVEVMQMLAAHREHGPFLGDDKTRLGVLDLGMEMNVTIQGIAAKHHANDIVQGNRVGMRARTGGKHEKLPGVWWFGTNRVAPPGLTKMRLRSYDNSLPRMALVLDCPAARPPEELIAGGRPPARTASGEIADQVALVRWIGKHLYTDGWGPSECAVHLAQHGWAPPGMVQHREGHRLRSVDADPRPDGDGDPDLSVAHQHDPGVWQAGWSPVLPLRAGHAGRNKGRDALRAFLLNLTFYETGELVVNLPDGGDPVRISGVLPLDGRPWISASQARRIRTAEARRHTGPKRKHLFAGLPASVDGQAAVLHPRTRPDGELVYYFRRAEDPRRPVSSPRARAVPPVPAGVLGQWYAEALAELALPLSLRLAETPTAADPWETRIRVLSAEIEKLEGDQRLRENELDPVTRRGDRDTGFLWDRYESTRKTLLQLREELADAKTQRRLHRGAGPLAGAPLSRLVSLAAALPKAYDDGGHRLLLRDLTEELVVTTAKRSSTGRRPAYDLTAGLTVLVNDDTQTWRAVSRHRWTGGAVRRTPGRLAAAIDGLYAGVGLPRSLGTDWLDWLPAVRTALGCTGAFQFAYARDARLLRLGMTVVHPRRTVIAVPEHPEQIVRYADPPVDRADLPALARALGEPVALLRAIHDTYTVPGRQARWIRNASPAVAAVYAAAAGSHGVVAYRQLPAVLRPRADGAPGIHRLAGEWTRVTDRLATLQPCQQCGGLRRAVTLLREVTGSLCLDCRTDRAGVLWDPSYDRFIDPVDPVAP
;
A
#
# COMPACT_ATOMS: atom_id res chain seq x y z
N MET A 1 20.40 -12.19 20.27
CA MET A 1 18.96 -11.84 20.18
C MET A 1 18.22 -12.63 21.24
N THR A 2 18.38 -12.25 22.51
CA THR A 2 17.91 -12.97 23.70
C THR A 2 16.65 -12.35 24.34
N ASP A 3 16.06 -11.30 23.74
CA ASP A 3 15.08 -10.43 24.42
C ASP A 3 13.60 -10.67 24.05
N GLY A 4 13.22 -11.81 23.47
CA GLY A 4 11.89 -11.95 22.83
C GLY A 4 10.71 -12.39 23.72
N LEU A 5 10.97 -12.96 24.90
CA LEU A 5 9.95 -13.53 25.79
C LEU A 5 10.02 -13.03 27.24
N ALA A 6 11.18 -12.62 27.75
CA ALA A 6 11.30 -12.00 29.07
C ALA A 6 10.42 -10.74 29.19
N ASP A 7 10.20 -10.04 28.07
CA ASP A 7 9.33 -8.86 27.97
C ASP A 7 7.82 -9.17 27.94
N LEU A 8 7.41 -10.45 28.06
CA LEU A 8 6.01 -10.88 27.97
C LEU A 8 5.54 -11.77 29.13
N GLU A 9 6.25 -11.77 30.25
CA GLU A 9 5.59 -11.97 31.53
C GLU A 9 4.36 -11.05 31.58
N PRO A 10 3.16 -11.53 31.97
CA PRO A 10 2.00 -10.66 32.06
C PRO A 10 2.33 -9.50 32.99
N ALA A 11 2.50 -8.30 32.42
CA ALA A 11 2.85 -7.09 33.17
C ALA A 11 1.92 -6.99 34.37
N GLY A 12 2.52 -6.94 35.57
CA GLY A 12 1.87 -7.18 36.86
C GLY A 12 0.39 -6.85 36.89
N SER A 13 -0.45 -7.90 36.93
CA SER A 13 -1.89 -7.75 37.05
C SER A 13 -2.20 -7.03 38.37
N PRO A 14 -2.95 -5.91 38.37
CA PRO A 14 -3.29 -5.24 39.60
C PRO A 14 -4.26 -6.12 40.40
N ALA A 15 -3.88 -6.37 41.65
CA ALA A 15 -4.61 -7.11 42.70
C ALA A 15 -4.41 -8.63 42.76
N ALA A 16 -4.12 -9.10 43.98
CA ALA A 16 -4.06 -10.50 44.38
C ALA A 16 -5.41 -11.20 44.13
N LEU A 17 -5.55 -11.81 42.96
CA LEU A 17 -6.77 -12.49 42.55
C LEU A 17 -6.80 -13.90 43.15
N ARG A 18 -7.86 -14.19 43.92
CA ARG A 18 -8.25 -15.56 44.26
C ARG A 18 -8.35 -16.39 42.96
N PRO A 19 -7.96 -17.67 42.96
CA PRO A 19 -8.07 -18.51 41.77
C PRO A 19 -9.51 -18.51 41.27
N ALA A 20 -9.72 -17.88 40.13
CA ALA A 20 -11.04 -17.68 39.57
C ALA A 20 -11.44 -18.96 38.82
N ARG A 21 -12.59 -19.53 39.18
CA ARG A 21 -13.04 -20.82 38.65
C ARG A 21 -13.67 -20.64 37.26
N ILE A 22 -13.23 -21.43 36.28
CA ILE A 22 -13.92 -21.56 34.99
C ILE A 22 -15.28 -22.21 35.24
N LEU A 23 -16.34 -21.61 34.69
CA LEU A 23 -17.70 -22.11 34.83
C LEU A 23 -18.00 -23.10 33.71
N LEU A 24 -18.40 -24.32 34.07
CA LEU A 24 -18.70 -25.40 33.13
C LEU A 24 -20.19 -25.74 33.20
N ALA A 25 -20.93 -25.47 32.14
CA ALA A 25 -22.34 -25.82 32.01
C ALA A 25 -22.55 -27.34 32.04
N ALA A 26 -23.76 -27.81 32.37
CA ALA A 26 -24.09 -29.24 32.35
C ALA A 26 -23.84 -29.88 30.97
N ALA A 27 -24.10 -29.13 29.90
CA ALA A 27 -23.86 -29.54 28.51
C ALA A 27 -22.38 -29.60 28.09
N CYS A 28 -21.44 -29.19 28.96
CA CYS A 28 -20.01 -29.28 28.65
C CYS A 28 -19.59 -30.74 28.54
N ARG A 29 -18.93 -31.07 27.42
CA ARG A 29 -18.51 -32.43 27.08
C ARG A 29 -17.63 -33.03 28.18
N PRO A 30 -17.77 -34.34 28.50
CA PRO A 30 -17.03 -34.97 29.58
C PRO A 30 -15.50 -34.87 29.43
N ASP A 31 -14.98 -35.08 28.22
CA ASP A 31 -13.54 -35.02 27.91
C ASP A 31 -12.95 -33.61 28.07
N VAL A 32 -13.67 -32.59 27.62
CA VAL A 32 -13.30 -31.18 27.81
C VAL A 32 -13.37 -30.79 29.29
N ARG A 33 -14.44 -31.20 29.99
CA ARG A 33 -14.59 -30.99 31.43
C ARG A 33 -13.43 -31.60 32.21
N GLN A 34 -13.04 -32.82 31.87
CA GLN A 34 -11.93 -33.52 32.52
C GLN A 34 -10.59 -32.85 32.24
N ALA A 35 -10.33 -32.42 31.00
CA ALA A 35 -9.10 -31.68 30.68
C ALA A 35 -9.00 -30.34 31.44
N ILE A 36 -10.11 -29.59 31.57
CA ILE A 36 -10.15 -28.33 32.32
C ILE A 36 -10.00 -28.58 33.83
N ALA A 37 -10.54 -29.69 34.34
CA ALA A 37 -10.37 -30.07 35.75
C ALA A 37 -8.91 -30.40 36.08
N VAL A 38 -8.19 -31.04 35.16
CA VAL A 38 -6.76 -31.38 35.30
C VAL A 38 -5.88 -30.14 35.14
N ASP A 39 -6.16 -29.29 34.15
CA ASP A 39 -5.41 -28.06 33.90
C ASP A 39 -6.38 -26.95 33.45
N PRO A 40 -6.76 -26.01 34.33
CA PRO A 40 -7.82 -25.04 34.06
C PRO A 40 -7.34 -23.88 33.18
N LEU A 41 -6.31 -24.05 32.35
CA LEU A 41 -5.77 -22.95 31.55
C LEU A 41 -6.33 -22.93 30.13
N ILE A 42 -6.99 -21.82 29.77
CA ILE A 42 -7.52 -21.56 28.43
C ILE A 42 -6.74 -20.42 27.76
N LEU A 43 -6.27 -20.66 26.53
CA LEU A 43 -5.66 -19.63 25.67
C LEU A 43 -6.67 -19.13 24.64
N ALA A 44 -7.19 -17.92 24.85
CA ALA A 44 -8.08 -17.23 23.91
C ALA A 44 -7.28 -16.33 22.96
N VAL A 45 -7.48 -16.47 21.64
CA VAL A 45 -6.71 -15.75 20.63
C VAL A 45 -7.57 -14.77 19.81
N GLY A 46 -7.22 -13.49 19.88
CA GLY A 46 -7.79 -12.41 19.08
C GLY A 46 -6.83 -11.98 17.99
N ARG A 47 -7.18 -12.20 16.72
CA ARG A 47 -6.36 -11.83 15.57
C ARG A 47 -7.10 -10.93 14.60
N ALA A 48 -6.46 -9.82 14.22
CA ALA A 48 -6.95 -8.96 13.15
C ALA A 48 -5.83 -8.29 12.34
N SER A 49 -6.16 -7.86 11.12
CA SER A 49 -5.27 -7.06 10.28
C SER A 49 -6.08 -5.97 9.59
N ALA A 50 -5.65 -4.72 9.69
CA ALA A 50 -6.35 -3.57 9.10
C ALA A 50 -5.33 -2.49 8.69
N GLN A 51 -5.76 -1.55 7.83
CA GLN A 51 -4.92 -0.43 7.37
C GLN A 51 -4.60 0.59 8.47
N GLY A 52 -5.30 0.53 9.61
CA GLY A 52 -5.06 1.38 10.79
C GLY A 52 -5.00 0.56 12.09
N GLY A 53 -4.11 0.97 13.01
CA GLY A 53 -3.80 0.23 14.24
C GLY A 53 -4.99 0.11 15.21
N ASP A 54 -5.79 1.17 15.37
CA ASP A 54 -6.94 1.16 16.29
C ASP A 54 -8.05 0.24 15.81
N GLN A 55 -8.36 0.29 14.51
CA GLN A 55 -9.36 -0.60 13.90
C GLN A 55 -8.94 -2.07 13.99
N ALA A 56 -7.65 -2.37 13.79
CA ALA A 56 -7.14 -3.73 13.97
C ALA A 56 -7.29 -4.16 15.44
N THR A 57 -6.98 -3.28 16.38
CA THR A 57 -7.12 -3.55 17.83
C THR A 57 -8.57 -3.84 18.19
N ASP A 58 -9.51 -3.01 17.73
CA ASP A 58 -10.94 -3.23 17.94
C ASP A 58 -11.39 -4.60 17.44
N LEU A 59 -11.00 -4.97 16.22
CA LEU A 59 -11.36 -6.26 15.63
C LEU A 59 -10.74 -7.44 16.40
N ALA A 60 -9.50 -7.32 16.86
CA ALA A 60 -8.84 -8.35 17.66
C ALA A 60 -9.54 -8.54 19.02
N VAL A 61 -9.89 -7.44 19.70
CA VAL A 61 -10.62 -7.47 20.98
C VAL A 61 -12.02 -8.09 20.81
N HIS A 62 -12.78 -7.66 19.81
CA HIS A 62 -14.08 -8.26 19.51
C HIS A 62 -13.96 -9.73 19.11
N SER A 63 -12.84 -10.14 18.51
CA SER A 63 -12.59 -11.55 18.21
C SER A 63 -12.48 -12.39 19.48
N VAL A 64 -11.80 -11.90 20.53
CA VAL A 64 -11.71 -12.61 21.82
C VAL A 64 -13.08 -12.69 22.49
N LEU A 65 -13.75 -11.55 22.65
CA LEU A 65 -15.01 -11.47 23.38
C LEU A 65 -16.10 -12.33 22.72
N ASN A 66 -16.21 -12.27 21.39
CA ASN A 66 -17.16 -13.12 20.66
C ASN A 66 -16.73 -14.59 20.67
N GLY A 67 -15.43 -14.87 20.69
CA GLY A 67 -14.91 -16.23 20.85
C GLY A 67 -15.32 -16.83 22.20
N ALA A 68 -15.26 -16.05 23.29
CA ALA A 68 -15.70 -16.50 24.61
C ALA A 68 -17.21 -16.77 24.67
N VAL A 69 -18.02 -15.94 24.00
CA VAL A 69 -19.46 -16.20 23.84
C VAL A 69 -19.69 -17.51 23.08
N ALA A 70 -18.98 -17.72 21.96
CA ALA A 70 -19.11 -18.93 21.18
C ALA A 70 -18.70 -20.16 22.01
N LEU A 71 -17.55 -20.11 22.70
CA LEU A 71 -17.06 -21.19 23.56
C LEU A 71 -18.08 -21.58 24.65
N ALA A 72 -18.73 -20.60 25.28
CA ALA A 72 -19.78 -20.85 26.26
C ALA A 72 -21.02 -21.51 25.62
N GLN A 73 -21.42 -21.06 24.43
CA GLN A 73 -22.61 -21.56 23.73
C GLN A 73 -22.42 -22.94 23.10
N THR A 74 -21.25 -23.20 22.51
CA THR A 74 -21.01 -24.43 21.74
C THR A 74 -20.44 -25.56 22.59
N GLU A 75 -19.66 -25.24 23.62
CA GLU A 75 -18.93 -26.23 24.42
C GLU A 75 -19.29 -26.19 25.91
N GLY A 76 -20.15 -25.24 26.34
CA GLY A 76 -20.51 -25.09 27.73
C GLY A 76 -19.36 -24.63 28.63
N VAL A 77 -18.30 -24.03 28.07
CA VAL A 77 -17.14 -23.51 28.81
C VAL A 77 -17.24 -21.99 28.88
N ASP A 78 -17.63 -21.45 30.04
CA ASP A 78 -17.83 -20.02 30.22
C ASP A 78 -16.63 -19.38 30.95
N ILE A 79 -15.96 -18.49 30.21
CA ILE A 79 -14.84 -17.67 30.69
C ILE A 79 -15.17 -16.18 30.71
N ARG A 80 -16.41 -15.78 30.38
CA ARG A 80 -16.75 -14.37 30.16
C ARG A 80 -16.58 -13.51 31.42
N HIS A 81 -16.81 -14.09 32.60
CA HIS A 81 -16.58 -13.45 33.90
C HIS A 81 -15.09 -13.29 34.24
N LEU A 82 -14.20 -14.00 33.56
CA LEU A 82 -12.75 -13.92 33.72
C LEU A 82 -12.12 -12.92 32.76
N LEU A 83 -12.87 -12.47 31.75
CA LEU A 83 -12.36 -11.58 30.73
C LEU A 83 -12.52 -10.12 31.16
N PRO A 84 -11.47 -9.30 30.99
CA PRO A 84 -11.59 -7.86 31.15
C PRO A 84 -12.51 -7.25 30.09
N THR A 85 -12.96 -6.03 30.35
CA THR A 85 -13.80 -5.27 29.43
C THR A 85 -13.08 -4.97 28.12
N ALA A 86 -13.84 -4.68 27.07
CA ALA A 86 -13.28 -4.26 25.78
C ALA A 86 -12.40 -3.00 25.90
N ALA A 87 -12.70 -2.10 26.85
CA ALA A 87 -11.90 -0.90 27.09
C ALA A 87 -10.54 -1.24 27.69
N GLU A 88 -10.50 -2.15 28.67
CA GLU A 88 -9.27 -2.61 29.32
C GLU A 88 -8.38 -3.39 28.35
N LEU A 89 -8.93 -4.30 27.55
CA LEU A 89 -8.15 -5.03 26.54
C LEU A 89 -7.52 -4.09 25.50
N ARG A 90 -8.22 -3.03 25.10
CA ARG A 90 -7.66 -2.00 24.20
C ARG A 90 -6.57 -1.17 24.87
N ALA A 91 -6.74 -0.85 26.15
CA ALA A 91 -5.74 -0.11 26.91
C ALA A 91 -4.47 -0.96 27.05
N HIS A 92 -4.64 -2.22 27.47
CA HIS A 92 -3.57 -3.20 27.58
C HIS A 92 -2.81 -3.41 26.26
N HIS A 93 -3.53 -3.63 25.14
CA HIS A 93 -2.86 -3.80 23.85
C HIS A 93 -2.13 -2.54 23.37
N ARG A 94 -2.52 -1.35 23.84
CA ARG A 94 -1.82 -0.11 23.49
C ARG A 94 -0.55 0.08 24.29
N THR A 95 -0.51 -0.37 25.55
CA THR A 95 0.61 -0.15 26.47
C THR A 95 1.60 -1.31 26.51
N ALA A 96 1.11 -2.55 26.43
CA ALA A 96 1.91 -3.76 26.60
C ALA A 96 2.25 -4.47 25.27
N ALA A 97 1.95 -3.86 24.12
CA ALA A 97 2.20 -4.50 22.85
C ALA A 97 3.68 -4.49 22.45
N THR A 98 4.26 -5.68 22.27
CA THR A 98 5.56 -5.84 21.61
C THR A 98 5.41 -5.75 20.10
N VAL A 99 6.38 -5.12 19.43
CA VAL A 99 6.35 -4.89 17.97
C VAL A 99 7.34 -5.82 17.29
N GLU A 100 6.87 -6.58 16.31
CA GLU A 100 7.69 -7.45 15.46
C GLU A 100 7.55 -7.00 14.00
N ARG A 101 8.68 -6.92 13.29
CA ARG A 101 8.74 -6.47 11.89
C ARG A 101 9.09 -7.64 10.99
N ALA A 102 8.33 -7.81 9.92
CA ALA A 102 8.52 -8.83 8.91
C ALA A 102 8.50 -8.20 7.50
N GLU A 103 9.03 -8.90 6.50
CA GLU A 103 9.07 -8.43 5.11
C GLU A 103 8.05 -9.21 4.25
N ALA A 104 7.27 -8.49 3.45
CA ALA A 104 6.28 -9.06 2.53
C ALA A 104 6.91 -9.56 1.21
N LEU A 105 6.12 -10.31 0.41
CA LEU A 105 6.47 -10.75 -0.95
C LEU A 105 6.91 -9.64 -1.91
N ASP A 106 6.40 -8.43 -1.71
CA ASP A 106 6.71 -7.26 -2.54
C ASP A 106 7.79 -6.37 -1.91
N GLY A 107 8.48 -6.84 -0.86
CA GLY A 107 9.50 -6.09 -0.12
C GLY A 107 8.94 -5.03 0.82
N SER A 108 7.61 -4.92 0.96
CA SER A 108 7.01 -3.99 1.93
C SER A 108 7.13 -4.49 3.36
N GLU A 109 7.29 -3.57 4.31
CA GLU A 109 7.37 -3.90 5.73
C GLU A 109 5.98 -4.24 6.30
N ILE A 110 5.88 -5.39 6.96
CA ILE A 110 4.73 -5.83 7.75
C ILE A 110 5.06 -5.64 9.22
N ILE A 111 4.22 -4.90 9.93
CA ILE A 111 4.37 -4.68 11.37
C ILE A 111 3.30 -5.50 12.08
N HIS A 112 3.74 -6.35 13.00
CA HIS A 112 2.91 -7.10 13.93
C HIS A 112 3.03 -6.52 15.34
N ARG A 113 1.91 -6.47 16.06
CA ARG A 113 1.85 -6.07 17.47
C ARG A 113 1.20 -7.16 18.29
N TRP A 114 1.78 -7.48 19.44
CA TRP A 114 1.36 -8.59 20.30
C TRP A 114 1.23 -8.15 21.75
N SER A 115 0.11 -8.46 22.40
CA SER A 115 0.02 -8.36 23.85
C SER A 115 -0.59 -9.63 24.44
N LEU A 116 -0.06 -10.08 25.57
CA LEU A 116 -0.61 -11.18 26.35
C LEU A 116 -1.24 -10.61 27.61
N TYR A 117 -2.48 -10.97 27.90
CA TYR A 117 -3.19 -10.62 29.14
C TYR A 117 -3.57 -11.89 29.89
N GLY A 118 -3.65 -11.83 31.21
CA GLY A 118 -4.08 -12.93 32.07
C GLY A 118 -2.91 -13.73 32.65
N SER A 119 -3.21 -14.85 33.29
CA SER A 119 -2.21 -15.68 33.96
C SER A 119 -2.74 -17.10 34.17
N ARG A 120 -1.84 -18.02 34.53
CA ARG A 120 -2.23 -19.38 34.92
C ARG A 120 -3.16 -19.39 36.14
N ALA A 121 -2.94 -18.50 37.11
CA ALA A 121 -3.76 -18.38 38.31
C ALA A 121 -5.20 -17.92 38.01
N LEU A 122 -5.38 -17.13 36.94
CA LEU A 122 -6.69 -16.72 36.44
C LEU A 122 -7.41 -17.79 35.61
N GLY A 123 -6.71 -18.86 35.22
CA GLY A 123 -7.23 -19.88 34.30
C GLY A 123 -7.43 -19.41 32.85
N VAL A 124 -7.08 -18.16 32.53
CA VAL A 124 -7.23 -17.60 31.18
C VAL A 124 -6.01 -16.78 30.77
N LEU A 125 -5.58 -17.01 29.53
CA LEU A 125 -4.62 -16.20 28.80
C LEU A 125 -5.29 -15.65 27.54
N VAL A 126 -5.10 -14.37 27.28
CA VAL A 126 -5.65 -13.68 26.12
C VAL A 126 -4.50 -13.14 25.26
N LEU A 127 -4.32 -13.71 24.07
CA LEU A 127 -3.38 -13.21 23.09
C LEU A 127 -4.09 -12.28 22.11
N LEU A 128 -3.69 -11.01 22.07
CA LEU A 128 -4.12 -10.06 21.06
C LEU A 128 -3.01 -9.85 20.04
N THR A 129 -3.34 -10.05 18.76
CA THR A 129 -2.43 -9.80 17.63
C THR A 129 -3.06 -8.91 16.58
N THR A 130 -2.36 -7.82 16.27
CA THR A 130 -2.72 -6.87 15.21
C THR A 130 -1.60 -6.76 14.19
N GLY A 131 -1.95 -6.51 12.92
CA GLY A 131 -0.95 -6.35 11.86
C GLY A 131 -1.36 -5.39 10.75
N THR A 132 -0.38 -4.77 10.09
CA THR A 132 -0.59 -3.75 9.05
C THR A 132 -0.85 -4.31 7.64
N GLY A 133 -0.80 -5.64 7.46
CA GLY A 133 -0.81 -6.29 6.13
C GLY A 133 -1.87 -7.38 5.92
N THR A 134 -2.42 -7.41 4.70
CA THR A 134 -3.35 -8.47 4.24
C THR A 134 -2.65 -9.68 3.64
N LYS A 135 -1.32 -9.64 3.44
CA LYS A 135 -0.58 -10.68 2.74
C LYS A 135 0.28 -11.54 3.66
N VAL A 136 0.38 -12.80 3.24
CA VAL A 136 1.29 -13.82 3.75
C VAL A 136 2.73 -13.37 3.48
N SER A 137 3.67 -13.70 4.36
CA SER A 137 5.09 -13.55 4.05
C SER A 137 5.42 -14.38 2.79
N VAL A 138 6.64 -14.22 2.28
CA VAL A 138 7.17 -14.93 1.09
C VAL A 138 6.97 -16.45 1.14
N ASP A 139 6.80 -17.00 2.35
CA ASP A 139 6.92 -18.41 2.63
C ASP A 139 5.64 -19.14 3.04
N PHE A 140 4.49 -18.46 3.00
CA PHE A 140 3.25 -18.89 3.71
C PHE A 140 3.41 -18.95 5.23
N ASP A 141 4.53 -18.45 5.74
CA ASP A 141 4.83 -18.35 7.15
C ASP A 141 3.94 -17.26 7.78
N GLN A 142 3.34 -17.57 8.92
CA GLN A 142 2.48 -16.67 9.67
C GLN A 142 3.12 -16.47 11.04
N PRO A 143 3.82 -15.34 11.27
CA PRO A 143 4.41 -15.03 12.58
C PRO A 143 3.40 -15.17 13.73
N ALA A 144 2.12 -14.86 13.45
CA ALA A 144 1.03 -15.03 14.40
C ALA A 144 0.78 -16.47 14.82
N LEU A 145 0.87 -17.40 13.89
CA LEU A 145 0.68 -18.80 14.18
C LEU A 145 1.87 -19.38 14.95
N HIS A 146 3.09 -19.01 14.58
CA HIS A 146 4.29 -19.38 15.35
C HIS A 146 4.25 -18.82 16.78
N ARG A 147 3.74 -17.60 16.97
CA ARG A 147 3.57 -17.02 18.31
C ARG A 147 2.53 -17.79 19.12
N VAL A 148 1.40 -18.16 18.52
CA VAL A 148 0.39 -19.00 19.18
C VAL A 148 0.98 -20.37 19.54
N ALA A 149 1.69 -21.03 18.61
CA ALA A 149 2.35 -22.30 18.85
C ALA A 149 3.35 -22.23 20.02
N ARG A 150 4.18 -21.18 20.07
CA ARG A 150 5.11 -20.92 21.20
C ARG A 150 4.38 -20.79 22.53
N LEU A 151 3.32 -19.98 22.59
CA LEU A 151 2.53 -19.79 23.80
C LEU A 151 1.83 -21.08 24.23
N THR A 152 1.29 -21.84 23.28
CA THR A 152 0.71 -23.16 23.55
C THR A 152 1.74 -24.13 24.12
N HIS A 153 2.96 -24.14 23.57
CA HIS A 153 4.03 -25.01 24.06
C HIS A 153 4.45 -24.61 25.49
N HIS A 154 4.62 -23.31 25.73
CA HIS A 154 5.08 -22.76 26.99
C HIS A 154 4.05 -22.93 28.11
N TYR A 155 2.82 -22.45 27.90
CA TYR A 155 1.78 -22.45 28.93
C TYR A 155 1.03 -23.78 29.04
N ARG A 156 1.12 -24.63 28.01
CA ARG A 156 0.42 -25.93 27.92
C ARG A 156 -1.08 -25.83 28.25
N PRO A 157 -1.84 -24.90 27.63
CA PRO A 157 -3.26 -24.75 27.94
C PRO A 157 -4.02 -26.04 27.63
N SER A 158 -5.09 -26.33 28.37
CA SER A 158 -6.00 -27.44 28.07
C SER A 158 -6.87 -27.12 26.85
N VAL A 159 -7.12 -25.84 26.59
CA VAL A 159 -7.90 -25.36 25.44
C VAL A 159 -7.21 -24.16 24.78
N VAL A 160 -7.05 -24.23 23.46
CA VAL A 160 -6.73 -23.09 22.61
C VAL A 160 -7.97 -22.75 21.79
N PHE A 161 -8.47 -21.53 21.94
CA PHE A 161 -9.69 -21.11 21.25
C PHE A 161 -9.50 -19.78 20.54
N ALA A 162 -9.89 -19.73 19.27
CA ALA A 162 -9.95 -18.49 18.50
C ALA A 162 -11.36 -18.34 17.94
N ARG A 163 -11.80 -17.11 17.63
CA ARG A 163 -13.08 -16.96 16.92
C ARG A 163 -13.10 -17.70 15.59
N SER A 164 -11.96 -17.80 14.90
CA SER A 164 -11.87 -18.48 13.62
C SER A 164 -10.45 -19.00 13.36
N LEU A 165 -10.31 -20.32 13.23
CA LEU A 165 -9.05 -21.00 12.92
C LEU A 165 -8.57 -20.67 11.51
N THR A 166 -9.50 -20.48 10.57
CA THR A 166 -9.16 -20.04 9.21
C THR A 166 -8.54 -18.64 9.20
N ARG A 167 -8.98 -17.73 10.09
CA ARG A 167 -8.33 -16.42 10.27
C ARG A 167 -7.03 -16.52 11.06
N LEU A 168 -6.94 -17.47 12.00
CA LEU A 168 -5.75 -17.72 12.80
C LEU A 168 -4.57 -18.21 11.96
N GLY A 169 -4.79 -19.20 11.08
CA GLY A 169 -3.74 -19.81 10.25
C GLY A 169 -3.71 -19.37 8.79
N ARG A 170 -4.72 -18.64 8.31
CA ARG A 170 -4.92 -18.35 6.87
C ARG A 170 -4.90 -19.62 5.99
N GLY A 171 -5.42 -20.73 6.51
CA GLY A 171 -5.49 -22.03 5.83
C GLY A 171 -4.30 -22.97 6.05
N TYR A 172 -3.33 -22.62 6.91
CA TYR A 172 -2.25 -23.51 7.34
C TYR A 172 -2.10 -23.41 8.86
N LEU A 173 -2.05 -24.55 9.56
CA LEU A 173 -1.91 -24.62 11.03
C LEU A 173 -0.63 -25.33 11.50
N GLY A 174 0.27 -25.74 10.60
CA GLY A 174 1.39 -26.66 10.87
C GLY A 174 2.15 -26.46 12.18
N PRO A 175 2.71 -25.26 12.46
CA PRO A 175 3.43 -25.02 13.72
C PRO A 175 2.60 -25.27 14.98
N LEU A 176 1.31 -24.94 14.96
CA LEU A 176 0.40 -25.20 16.07
C LEU A 176 0.04 -26.69 16.14
N VAL A 177 -0.09 -27.37 14.99
CA VAL A 177 -0.32 -28.82 14.91
C VAL A 177 0.79 -29.60 15.62
N GLU A 178 2.04 -29.29 15.30
CA GLU A 178 3.21 -29.95 15.90
C GLU A 178 3.19 -29.87 17.42
N VAL A 179 2.88 -28.69 17.98
CA VAL A 179 2.84 -28.47 19.43
C VAL A 179 1.65 -29.18 20.07
N MET A 180 0.46 -29.12 19.46
CA MET A 180 -0.74 -29.75 20.01
C MET A 180 -0.60 -31.28 20.06
N GLN A 181 -0.05 -31.90 19.02
CA GLN A 181 0.21 -33.35 18.98
C GLN A 181 1.24 -33.77 20.03
N MET A 182 2.29 -32.96 20.23
CA MET A 182 3.29 -33.19 21.27
C MET A 182 2.65 -33.17 22.66
N LEU A 183 1.78 -32.20 22.94
CA LEU A 183 1.07 -32.11 24.23
C LEU A 183 0.06 -33.24 24.42
N ALA A 184 -0.68 -33.62 23.37
CA ALA A 184 -1.65 -34.71 23.41
C ALA A 184 -0.98 -36.06 23.72
N ALA A 185 0.26 -36.27 23.27
CA ALA A 185 1.02 -37.47 23.60
C ALA A 185 1.39 -37.60 25.10
N HIS A 186 1.14 -36.58 25.92
CA HIS A 186 1.48 -36.55 27.36
C HIS A 186 0.29 -36.32 28.26
N ARG A 187 -0.91 -36.22 27.69
CA ARG A 187 -2.13 -35.94 28.42
C ARG A 187 -3.15 -37.00 28.08
N GLU A 188 -3.81 -37.51 29.12
CA GLU A 188 -4.95 -38.40 28.95
C GLU A 188 -6.14 -37.64 28.32
N HIS A 189 -6.22 -36.32 28.53
CA HIS A 189 -7.24 -35.44 27.97
C HIS A 189 -6.64 -34.12 27.43
N GLY A 190 -7.05 -33.72 26.22
CA GLY A 190 -6.58 -32.50 25.55
C GLY A 190 -5.10 -32.56 25.11
N PRO A 191 -4.52 -31.43 24.65
CA PRO A 191 -5.16 -30.12 24.50
C PRO A 191 -6.16 -30.07 23.35
N PHE A 192 -7.20 -29.25 23.50
CA PHE A 192 -8.22 -29.04 22.47
C PHE A 192 -7.94 -27.76 21.69
N LEU A 193 -8.11 -27.79 20.37
CA LEU A 193 -8.19 -26.59 19.52
C LEU A 193 -9.63 -26.41 19.04
N GLY A 194 -10.11 -25.18 18.94
CA GLY A 194 -11.41 -24.94 18.32
C GLY A 194 -11.65 -23.49 17.92
N ASP A 195 -12.76 -23.30 17.20
CA ASP A 195 -13.36 -22.00 16.93
C ASP A 195 -14.89 -22.04 16.95
N ASP A 196 -15.52 -20.95 16.51
CA ASP A 196 -16.98 -20.80 16.46
C ASP A 196 -17.70 -21.78 15.53
N LYS A 197 -16.96 -22.50 14.66
CA LYS A 197 -17.53 -23.40 13.64
C LYS A 197 -17.10 -24.85 13.77
N THR A 198 -15.89 -25.10 14.25
CA THR A 198 -15.24 -26.42 14.22
C THR A 198 -15.41 -27.20 15.53
N ARG A 199 -16.01 -26.59 16.56
CA ARG A 199 -16.08 -27.14 17.93
C ARG A 199 -14.68 -27.40 18.51
N LEU A 200 -14.59 -27.80 19.77
CA LEU A 200 -13.33 -28.24 20.38
C LEU A 200 -12.98 -29.65 19.91
N GLY A 201 -11.83 -29.80 19.25
CA GLY A 201 -11.30 -31.08 18.79
C GLY A 201 -9.89 -31.34 19.31
N VAL A 202 -9.56 -32.61 19.52
CA VAL A 202 -8.16 -33.02 19.56
C VAL A 202 -7.65 -32.94 18.14
N LEU A 203 -6.50 -32.29 17.97
CA LEU A 203 -6.04 -31.96 16.64
C LEU A 203 -5.49 -33.20 15.91
N ASP A 204 -6.29 -33.74 14.98
CA ASP A 204 -5.94 -34.84 14.09
C ASP A 204 -5.81 -34.37 12.63
N LEU A 205 -5.40 -35.29 11.74
CA LEU A 205 -5.25 -35.02 10.31
C LEU A 205 -6.57 -34.57 9.67
N GLY A 206 -7.72 -35.04 10.19
CA GLY A 206 -9.05 -34.68 9.71
C GLY A 206 -9.40 -33.22 10.03
N MET A 207 -9.09 -32.75 11.25
CA MET A 207 -9.27 -31.36 11.65
C MET A 207 -8.34 -30.42 10.89
N GLU A 208 -7.09 -30.83 10.62
CA GLU A 208 -6.15 -30.06 9.79
C GLU A 208 -6.65 -29.92 8.34
N MET A 209 -7.11 -31.02 7.73
CA MET A 209 -7.72 -30.99 6.39
C MET A 209 -8.98 -30.12 6.37
N ASN A 210 -9.85 -30.24 7.37
CA ASN A 210 -11.06 -29.43 7.48
C ASN A 210 -10.77 -27.93 7.59
N VAL A 211 -9.82 -27.51 8.43
CA VAL A 211 -9.44 -26.09 8.54
C VAL A 211 -8.79 -25.59 7.24
N THR A 212 -8.01 -26.44 6.56
CA THR A 212 -7.39 -26.10 5.27
C THR A 212 -8.45 -25.91 4.18
N ILE A 213 -9.39 -26.87 4.04
CA ILE A 213 -10.51 -26.80 3.09
C ILE A 213 -11.41 -25.60 3.39
N GLN A 214 -11.77 -25.39 4.66
CA GLN A 214 -12.54 -24.22 5.09
C GLN A 214 -11.77 -22.91 4.85
N GLY A 215 -10.44 -22.90 4.98
CA GLY A 215 -9.61 -21.74 4.67
C GLY A 215 -9.62 -21.39 3.18
N ILE A 216 -9.56 -22.41 2.31
CA ILE A 216 -9.71 -22.25 0.86
C ILE A 216 -11.12 -21.75 0.53
N ALA A 217 -12.16 -22.40 1.06
CA ALA A 217 -13.55 -22.02 0.83
C ALA A 217 -13.87 -20.61 1.37
N ALA A 218 -13.37 -20.25 2.55
CA ALA A 218 -13.54 -18.91 3.12
C ALA A 218 -12.82 -17.83 2.31
N LYS A 219 -11.69 -18.15 1.67
CA LYS A 219 -11.02 -17.24 0.74
C LYS A 219 -11.86 -17.02 -0.53
N HIS A 220 -12.50 -18.06 -1.04
CA HIS A 220 -13.47 -17.94 -2.14
C HIS A 220 -14.70 -17.13 -1.72
N HIS A 221 -15.35 -17.48 -0.61
CA HIS A 221 -16.50 -16.74 -0.08
C HIS A 221 -16.18 -15.31 0.35
N ALA A 222 -14.97 -14.99 0.81
CA ALA A 222 -14.59 -13.61 1.11
C ALA A 222 -14.55 -12.76 -0.17
N ASN A 223 -14.14 -13.36 -1.31
CA ASN A 223 -14.20 -12.68 -2.60
C ASN A 223 -15.67 -12.51 -3.04
N ASP A 224 -16.53 -13.50 -2.81
CA ASP A 224 -17.96 -13.44 -3.15
C ASP A 224 -18.70 -12.43 -2.27
N ILE A 225 -18.42 -12.35 -0.97
CA ILE A 225 -18.97 -11.33 -0.04
C ILE A 225 -18.50 -9.94 -0.45
N VAL A 226 -17.26 -9.79 -0.90
CA VAL A 226 -16.77 -8.52 -1.45
C VAL A 226 -17.53 -8.15 -2.73
N GLN A 227 -17.83 -9.12 -3.60
CA GLN A 227 -18.67 -8.91 -4.79
C GLN A 227 -20.14 -8.60 -4.43
N GLY A 228 -20.76 -9.32 -3.47
CA GLY A 228 -22.10 -9.05 -2.99
C GLY A 228 -22.23 -7.69 -2.30
N ASN A 229 -21.23 -7.31 -1.49
CA ASN A 229 -21.15 -5.98 -0.90
C ASN A 229 -21.06 -4.89 -1.97
N ARG A 230 -20.32 -5.13 -3.05
CA ARG A 230 -20.19 -4.21 -4.19
C ARG A 230 -21.53 -4.02 -4.91
N VAL A 231 -22.24 -5.10 -5.21
CA VAL A 231 -23.60 -5.07 -5.79
C VAL A 231 -24.56 -4.31 -4.86
N GLY A 232 -24.52 -4.60 -3.55
CA GLY A 232 -25.34 -3.91 -2.55
C GLY A 232 -24.97 -2.44 -2.34
N MET A 233 -23.71 -2.05 -2.57
CA MET A 233 -23.30 -0.63 -2.58
C MET A 233 -23.92 0.09 -3.78
N ARG A 234 -23.89 -0.52 -4.97
CA ARG A 234 -24.50 0.04 -6.18
C ARG A 234 -26.00 0.20 -6.02
N ALA A 235 -26.71 -0.85 -5.60
CA ALA A 235 -28.17 -0.81 -5.40
C ALA A 235 -28.64 0.25 -4.39
N ARG A 236 -27.80 0.61 -3.42
CA ARG A 236 -28.13 1.59 -2.36
C ARG A 236 -27.56 2.99 -2.60
N THR A 237 -26.89 3.24 -3.72
CA THR A 237 -26.27 4.54 -4.01
C THR A 237 -26.98 5.20 -5.19
N GLY A 238 -27.36 6.46 -5.04
CA GLY A 238 -27.82 7.32 -6.13
C GLY A 238 -29.31 7.65 -6.16
N GLY A 239 -30.14 6.90 -5.44
CA GLY A 239 -31.55 7.27 -5.26
C GLY A 239 -31.70 8.55 -4.43
N LYS A 240 -32.62 9.44 -4.82
CA LYS A 240 -33.05 10.56 -3.95
C LYS A 240 -33.80 9.98 -2.74
N HIS A 241 -33.66 10.64 -1.60
CA HIS A 241 -34.51 10.33 -0.46
C HIS A 241 -35.95 10.71 -0.81
N GLU A 242 -36.89 9.87 -0.40
CA GLU A 242 -38.30 9.93 -0.79
C GLU A 242 -39.04 11.15 -0.22
N LYS A 243 -38.53 11.76 0.86
CA LYS A 243 -39.23 12.81 1.64
C LYS A 243 -38.36 14.03 1.95
N LEU A 244 -37.04 13.88 2.03
CA LEU A 244 -36.14 14.96 2.40
C LEU A 244 -35.51 15.58 1.15
N PRO A 245 -35.79 16.86 0.83
CA PRO A 245 -35.14 17.55 -0.28
C PRO A 245 -33.64 17.71 0.00
N GLY A 246 -32.80 17.57 -1.03
CA GLY A 246 -31.35 17.71 -0.88
C GLY A 246 -30.67 16.53 -0.15
N VAL A 247 -31.32 15.36 -0.11
CA VAL A 247 -30.78 14.13 0.48
C VAL A 247 -30.78 12.99 -0.54
N TRP A 248 -29.68 12.23 -0.59
CA TRP A 248 -29.52 11.09 -1.50
C TRP A 248 -29.00 9.85 -0.77
N TRP A 249 -29.51 8.67 -1.09
CA TRP A 249 -28.99 7.42 -0.56
C TRP A 249 -27.57 7.17 -1.06
N PHE A 250 -26.67 6.84 -0.13
CA PHE A 250 -25.24 6.76 -0.38
C PHE A 250 -24.63 5.54 0.33
N GLY A 251 -24.88 4.37 -0.24
CA GLY A 251 -24.47 3.08 0.30
C GLY A 251 -22.96 2.77 0.26
N THR A 252 -22.09 3.72 -0.10
CA THR A 252 -20.65 3.52 -0.25
C THR A 252 -19.83 4.14 0.88
N ASN A 253 -18.67 3.55 1.18
CA ASN A 253 -17.73 4.06 2.18
C ASN A 253 -16.89 5.25 1.66
N ARG A 254 -17.04 5.65 0.39
CA ARG A 254 -16.32 6.81 -0.15
C ARG A 254 -16.56 8.08 0.64
N VAL A 255 -15.56 8.94 0.68
CA VAL A 255 -15.62 10.27 1.29
C VAL A 255 -16.52 11.15 0.41
N ALA A 256 -17.44 11.88 1.04
CA ALA A 256 -18.29 12.84 0.33
C ALA A 256 -17.46 14.05 -0.15
N PRO A 257 -17.76 14.64 -1.32
CA PRO A 257 -17.15 15.90 -1.72
C PRO A 257 -17.39 17.00 -0.67
N PRO A 258 -16.47 17.96 -0.52
CA PRO A 258 -16.71 19.14 0.32
C PRO A 258 -18.05 19.84 0.07
N GLY A 259 -18.67 20.37 1.12
CA GLY A 259 -20.04 20.92 1.08
C GLY A 259 -21.16 19.87 1.22
N LEU A 260 -20.82 18.59 1.14
CA LEU A 260 -21.70 17.47 1.46
C LEU A 260 -21.18 16.75 2.70
N THR A 261 -22.05 16.03 3.41
CA THR A 261 -21.67 15.15 4.52
C THR A 261 -22.44 13.84 4.44
N LYS A 262 -21.97 12.84 5.20
CA LYS A 262 -22.62 11.53 5.30
C LYS A 262 -23.30 11.39 6.64
N MET A 263 -24.58 11.04 6.61
CA MET A 263 -25.38 10.78 7.81
C MET A 263 -26.04 9.41 7.70
N ARG A 264 -26.23 8.73 8.83
CA ARG A 264 -27.13 7.59 8.95
C ARG A 264 -28.49 8.14 9.33
N LEU A 265 -29.47 7.95 8.46
CA LEU A 265 -30.84 8.37 8.70
C LEU A 265 -31.66 7.16 9.12
N ARG A 266 -32.49 7.34 10.16
CA ARG A 266 -33.54 6.39 10.52
C ARG A 266 -34.57 6.41 9.40
N SER A 267 -35.05 5.23 9.03
CA SER A 267 -36.17 5.12 8.11
C SER A 267 -37.49 5.28 8.88
N TYR A 268 -38.52 5.83 8.23
CA TYR A 268 -39.84 6.03 8.82
C TYR A 268 -40.59 4.71 9.09
N ASP A 269 -40.11 3.59 8.54
CA ASP A 269 -40.70 2.24 8.63
C ASP A 269 -40.01 1.34 9.67
N ASN A 270 -39.26 1.90 10.62
CA ASN A 270 -38.43 1.16 11.58
C ASN A 270 -37.34 0.26 10.97
N SER A 271 -37.04 0.36 9.67
CA SER A 271 -35.90 -0.36 9.07
C SER A 271 -34.55 0.19 9.55
N LEU A 272 -33.50 -0.63 9.43
CA LEU A 272 -32.15 -0.30 9.87
C LEU A 272 -31.67 1.02 9.25
N PRO A 273 -31.02 1.92 10.03
CA PRO A 273 -30.57 3.21 9.53
C PRO A 273 -29.70 3.10 8.28
N ARG A 274 -30.01 3.89 7.26
CA ARG A 274 -29.33 3.87 5.97
C ARG A 274 -28.41 5.08 5.82
N MET A 275 -27.29 4.88 5.14
CA MET A 275 -26.35 5.97 4.85
C MET A 275 -26.92 6.86 3.75
N ALA A 276 -26.98 8.17 4.02
CA ALA A 276 -27.37 9.21 3.10
C ALA A 276 -26.27 10.28 2.97
N LEU A 277 -26.25 10.92 1.81
CA LEU A 277 -25.49 12.11 1.46
C LEU A 277 -26.41 13.32 1.64
N VAL A 278 -25.94 14.31 2.38
CA VAL A 278 -26.72 15.50 2.77
C VAL A 278 -25.88 16.74 2.49
N LEU A 279 -26.50 17.85 2.10
CA LEU A 279 -25.85 19.16 2.09
C LEU A 279 -25.40 19.56 3.51
N ASP A 280 -24.13 19.90 3.69
CA ASP A 280 -23.55 20.23 4.99
C ASP A 280 -23.73 21.71 5.32
N CYS A 281 -24.99 22.12 5.47
CA CYS A 281 -25.37 23.48 5.86
C CYS A 281 -26.56 23.47 6.82
N PRO A 282 -26.75 24.54 7.63
CA PRO A 282 -27.86 24.60 8.59
C PRO A 282 -29.24 24.41 7.93
N ALA A 283 -29.46 25.03 6.77
CA ALA A 283 -30.76 25.04 6.10
C ALA A 283 -31.19 23.69 5.50
N ALA A 284 -30.25 22.79 5.21
CA ALA A 284 -30.51 21.50 4.57
C ALA A 284 -30.26 20.30 5.50
N ARG A 285 -29.94 20.57 6.77
CA ARG A 285 -29.68 19.53 7.76
C ARG A 285 -30.99 18.82 8.12
N PRO A 286 -31.04 17.47 8.06
CA PRO A 286 -32.19 16.71 8.51
C PRO A 286 -32.50 17.00 9.99
N PRO A 287 -33.77 16.92 10.41
CA PRO A 287 -34.16 16.96 11.82
C PRO A 287 -33.35 15.97 12.65
N GLU A 288 -32.87 16.38 13.84
CA GLU A 288 -32.00 15.56 14.70
C GLU A 288 -32.64 14.20 15.06
N GLU A 289 -33.96 14.13 15.16
CA GLU A 289 -34.73 12.90 15.41
C GLU A 289 -34.51 11.82 14.33
N LEU A 290 -34.26 12.23 13.08
CA LEU A 290 -33.99 11.31 11.97
C LEU A 290 -32.53 10.89 11.91
N ILE A 291 -31.62 11.55 12.63
CA ILE A 291 -30.19 11.27 12.58
C ILE A 291 -29.88 10.13 13.55
N ALA A 292 -29.67 8.93 13.02
CA ALA A 292 -29.24 7.76 13.78
C ALA A 292 -27.74 7.78 14.13
N GLY A 293 -26.96 8.57 13.39
CA GLY A 293 -25.52 8.68 13.55
C GLY A 293 -24.88 9.35 12.35
N GLY A 294 -23.59 9.67 12.42
CA GLY A 294 -22.90 10.40 11.35
C GLY A 294 -21.85 11.31 11.92
N ARG A 295 -21.40 12.27 11.13
CA ARG A 295 -20.45 13.28 11.59
C ARG A 295 -21.19 14.42 12.31
N PRO A 296 -20.69 14.91 13.46
CA PRO A 296 -21.22 16.13 14.07
C PRO A 296 -21.17 17.30 13.08
N PRO A 297 -22.06 18.30 13.22
CA PRO A 297 -22.00 19.51 12.42
C PRO A 297 -20.65 20.20 12.61
N ALA A 298 -20.10 20.72 11.52
CA ALA A 298 -18.99 21.66 11.61
C ALA A 298 -19.46 22.93 12.32
N ARG A 299 -18.65 23.49 13.21
CA ARG A 299 -18.98 24.76 13.89
C ARG A 299 -17.95 25.84 13.59
N THR A 300 -18.42 27.08 13.51
CA THR A 300 -17.59 28.29 13.42
C THR A 300 -16.89 28.56 14.75
N ALA A 301 -15.98 29.55 14.78
CA ALA A 301 -15.37 30.01 16.03
C ALA A 301 -16.39 30.60 17.02
N SER A 302 -17.53 31.11 16.54
CA SER A 302 -18.65 31.59 17.35
C SER A 302 -19.55 30.47 17.89
N GLY A 303 -19.29 29.22 17.52
CA GLY A 303 -20.09 28.06 17.96
C GLY A 303 -21.34 27.79 17.10
N GLU A 304 -21.62 28.59 16.08
CA GLU A 304 -22.70 28.36 15.12
C GLU A 304 -22.37 27.22 14.17
N ILE A 305 -23.38 26.57 13.55
CA ILE A 305 -23.14 25.54 12.54
C ILE A 305 -22.56 26.22 11.29
N ALA A 306 -21.34 25.82 10.91
CA ALA A 306 -20.65 26.37 9.75
C ALA A 306 -21.30 25.87 8.46
N ASP A 307 -21.76 26.80 7.62
CA ASP A 307 -22.32 26.51 6.31
C ASP A 307 -21.22 26.12 5.31
N GLN A 308 -20.98 24.81 5.16
CA GLN A 308 -19.98 24.31 4.22
C GLN A 308 -20.39 24.55 2.77
N VAL A 309 -21.68 24.68 2.46
CA VAL A 309 -22.17 24.98 1.11
C VAL A 309 -21.79 26.41 0.72
N ALA A 310 -22.00 27.36 1.62
CA ALA A 310 -21.57 28.75 1.44
C ALA A 310 -20.05 28.85 1.27
N LEU A 311 -19.28 28.07 2.02
CA LEU A 311 -17.82 28.05 1.90
C LEU A 311 -17.34 27.45 0.57
N VAL A 312 -17.98 26.40 0.05
CA VAL A 312 -17.70 25.90 -1.33
C VAL A 312 -17.95 27.00 -2.36
N ARG A 313 -19.08 27.70 -2.27
CA ARG A 313 -19.43 28.81 -3.18
C ARG A 313 -18.42 29.95 -3.09
N TRP A 314 -17.99 30.27 -1.88
CA TRP A 314 -16.98 31.27 -1.64
C TRP A 314 -15.65 30.90 -2.30
N ILE A 315 -15.20 29.63 -2.20
CA ILE A 315 -14.00 29.14 -2.92
C ILE A 315 -14.18 29.31 -4.42
N GLY A 316 -15.32 28.89 -4.97
CA GLY A 316 -15.63 29.05 -6.39
C GLY A 316 -15.53 30.49 -6.86
N LYS A 317 -15.98 31.44 -6.04
CA LYS A 317 -15.94 32.88 -6.37
C LYS A 317 -14.52 33.46 -6.31
N HIS A 318 -13.72 33.12 -5.31
CA HIS A 318 -12.46 33.82 -4.99
C HIS A 318 -11.18 33.06 -5.35
N LEU A 319 -11.21 31.74 -5.52
CA LEU A 319 -9.99 30.99 -5.83
C LEU A 319 -9.39 31.43 -7.17
N TYR A 320 -8.13 31.85 -7.15
CA TYR A 320 -7.39 32.40 -8.30
C TYR A 320 -7.92 33.74 -8.81
N THR A 321 -8.43 34.59 -7.91
CA THR A 321 -8.63 36.02 -8.16
C THR A 321 -7.54 36.85 -7.46
N ASP A 322 -7.49 38.16 -7.73
CA ASP A 322 -6.49 39.05 -7.13
C ASP A 322 -6.50 38.95 -5.59
N GLY A 323 -5.32 38.68 -5.03
CA GLY A 323 -5.12 38.49 -3.58
C GLY A 323 -5.51 37.12 -3.01
N TRP A 324 -6.11 36.22 -3.81
CA TRP A 324 -6.68 34.96 -3.32
C TRP A 324 -6.09 33.73 -4.02
N GLY A 325 -4.94 33.30 -3.52
CA GLY A 325 -4.33 32.04 -3.90
C GLY A 325 -4.80 30.85 -3.03
N PRO A 326 -4.38 29.62 -3.38
CA PRO A 326 -4.68 28.41 -2.62
C PRO A 326 -4.26 28.41 -1.16
N SER A 327 -3.21 29.16 -0.80
CA SER A 327 -2.78 29.29 0.59
C SER A 327 -3.72 30.21 1.38
N GLU A 328 -4.09 31.33 0.77
CA GLU A 328 -4.95 32.37 1.34
C GLU A 328 -6.38 31.84 1.50
N CYS A 329 -6.91 31.15 0.47
CA CYS A 329 -8.20 30.46 0.56
C CYS A 329 -8.18 29.38 1.65
N ALA A 330 -7.10 28.60 1.79
CA ALA A 330 -7.02 27.60 2.85
C ALA A 330 -7.05 28.21 4.26
N VAL A 331 -6.44 29.39 4.45
CA VAL A 331 -6.51 30.14 5.71
C VAL A 331 -7.92 30.65 5.98
N HIS A 332 -8.56 31.28 4.98
CA HIS A 332 -9.93 31.78 5.13
C HIS A 332 -10.92 30.66 5.49
N LEU A 333 -10.83 29.53 4.79
CA LEU A 333 -11.65 28.35 5.08
C LEU A 333 -11.45 27.86 6.51
N ALA A 334 -10.20 27.74 6.97
CA ALA A 334 -9.89 27.33 8.33
C ALA A 334 -10.52 28.26 9.39
N GLN A 335 -10.48 29.57 9.15
CA GLN A 335 -11.06 30.58 10.05
C GLN A 335 -12.59 30.52 10.11
N HIS A 336 -13.26 30.14 9.01
CA HIS A 336 -14.72 30.10 8.91
C HIS A 336 -15.33 28.72 9.19
N GLY A 337 -14.60 27.84 9.90
CA GLY A 337 -15.13 26.54 10.34
C GLY A 337 -15.22 25.49 9.23
N TRP A 338 -14.39 25.60 8.19
CA TRP A 338 -14.33 24.59 7.12
C TRP A 338 -13.87 23.24 7.66
N ALA A 339 -14.66 22.21 7.41
CA ALA A 339 -14.42 20.86 7.88
C ALA A 339 -14.90 19.85 6.82
N PRO A 340 -14.10 19.48 5.82
CA PRO A 340 -14.52 18.54 4.77
C PRO A 340 -14.64 17.09 5.31
N PRO A 341 -15.45 16.21 4.67
CA PRO A 341 -15.79 14.85 5.15
C PRO A 341 -14.64 13.84 5.29
N GLY A 342 -13.40 14.22 4.92
CA GLY A 342 -12.21 13.37 4.97
C GLY A 342 -11.19 13.75 6.04
N MET A 343 -11.38 14.86 6.76
CA MET A 343 -10.48 15.24 7.86
C MET A 343 -10.83 14.47 9.12
N VAL A 344 -10.08 13.42 9.40
CA VAL A 344 -10.06 12.78 10.71
C VAL A 344 -9.35 13.73 11.68
N GLN A 345 -10.07 14.28 12.66
CA GLN A 345 -9.42 14.76 13.88
C GLN A 345 -9.12 13.52 14.71
N HIS A 346 -7.82 13.29 14.98
CA HIS A 346 -7.46 12.44 16.10
C HIS A 346 -8.20 12.96 17.32
N ARG A 347 -8.76 12.03 18.10
CA ARG A 347 -9.36 12.32 19.40
C ARG A 347 -8.22 12.73 20.34
N GLU A 348 -7.73 13.97 20.22
CA GLU A 348 -6.87 14.59 21.21
C GLU A 348 -7.71 14.71 22.47
N GLY A 349 -7.50 13.77 23.39
CA GLY A 349 -7.96 13.90 24.77
C GLY A 349 -7.23 15.07 25.41
N HIS A 350 -7.69 16.29 25.19
CA HIS A 350 -7.34 17.40 26.05
C HIS A 350 -8.03 17.15 27.40
N ARG A 351 -7.29 16.54 28.33
CA ARG A 351 -7.42 16.86 29.74
C ARG A 351 -7.25 18.37 29.84
N LEU A 352 -8.31 19.09 30.17
CA LEU A 352 -8.16 20.36 30.87
C LEU A 352 -7.31 20.03 32.10
N ARG A 353 -6.04 20.44 32.09
CA ARG A 353 -5.34 20.71 33.34
C ARG A 353 -6.17 21.79 34.00
N SER A 354 -6.88 21.43 35.07
CA SER A 354 -7.18 22.40 36.11
C SER A 354 -5.84 23.05 36.44
N VAL A 355 -5.74 24.34 36.14
CA VAL A 355 -4.75 25.17 36.78
C VAL A 355 -5.24 25.26 38.21
N ASP A 356 -4.56 24.54 39.11
CA ASP A 356 -4.72 24.71 40.54
C ASP A 356 -4.36 26.16 40.86
N ALA A 357 -5.38 26.99 40.96
CA ALA A 357 -5.31 28.22 41.71
C ALA A 357 -5.67 27.83 43.15
N ASP A 358 -4.64 27.80 43.99
CA ASP A 358 -4.75 27.87 45.44
C ASP A 358 -5.77 28.97 45.81
N PRO A 359 -6.69 28.69 46.74
CA PRO A 359 -6.45 29.29 48.05
C PRO A 359 -6.87 28.39 49.23
N ARG A 360 -6.01 28.32 50.24
CA ARG A 360 -6.45 28.22 51.65
C ARG A 360 -7.35 29.42 51.99
N PRO A 361 -8.40 29.27 52.81
CA PRO A 361 -8.19 29.18 54.26
C PRO A 361 -9.14 28.23 55.03
N ASP A 362 -8.63 27.85 56.19
CA ASP A 362 -9.23 27.39 57.46
C ASP A 362 -10.77 27.41 57.62
N GLY A 363 -11.31 26.38 58.28
CA GLY A 363 -12.63 26.42 58.90
C GLY A 363 -13.24 25.05 59.20
N ASP A 364 -13.39 24.75 60.49
CA ASP A 364 -14.02 23.57 61.10
C ASP A 364 -15.46 23.26 60.63
N GLY A 365 -15.87 21.98 60.71
CA GLY A 365 -17.29 21.62 60.81
C GLY A 365 -17.71 20.24 60.24
N ASP A 366 -17.78 19.26 61.14
CA ASP A 366 -18.58 18.01 61.26
C ASP A 366 -19.37 17.36 60.07
N PRO A 367 -19.59 16.01 60.11
CA PRO A 367 -20.14 15.20 59.04
C PRO A 367 -21.62 14.86 59.27
N ASP A 368 -22.50 15.24 58.36
CA ASP A 368 -23.64 14.41 57.92
C ASP A 368 -24.40 15.15 56.83
N LEU A 369 -24.72 14.46 55.73
CA LEU A 369 -26.02 14.50 55.04
C LEU A 369 -25.91 13.78 53.70
N SER A 370 -26.49 12.59 53.74
CA SER A 370 -26.95 11.81 52.61
C SER A 370 -27.83 12.64 51.67
N VAL A 371 -27.45 12.71 50.39
CA VAL A 371 -28.39 12.97 49.31
C VAL A 371 -28.25 11.85 48.29
N ALA A 372 -29.24 10.97 48.32
CA ALA A 372 -29.46 9.94 47.33
C ALA A 372 -29.70 10.59 45.96
N HIS A 373 -28.74 10.48 45.05
CA HIS A 373 -29.03 10.58 43.63
C HIS A 373 -29.53 9.23 43.14
N GLN A 374 -30.85 9.07 43.14
CA GLN A 374 -31.56 8.15 42.25
C GLN A 374 -31.06 8.39 40.83
N HIS A 375 -30.34 7.41 40.28
CA HIS A 375 -30.09 7.36 38.84
C HIS A 375 -31.40 6.99 38.14
N ASP A 376 -32.05 8.03 37.65
CA ASP A 376 -33.06 7.98 36.60
C ASP A 376 -32.51 7.17 35.40
N PRO A 377 -33.17 6.09 34.93
CA PRO A 377 -32.77 5.37 33.72
C PRO A 377 -33.24 6.16 32.49
N GLY A 378 -32.75 7.39 32.34
CA GLY A 378 -33.12 8.32 31.30
C GLY A 378 -31.92 8.72 30.44
N VAL A 379 -31.97 8.34 29.16
CA VAL A 379 -31.29 9.01 28.04
C VAL A 379 -29.76 8.98 28.07
N TRP A 380 -29.16 8.09 27.26
CA TRP A 380 -27.79 8.25 26.78
C TRP A 380 -27.70 9.53 25.93
N GLN A 381 -27.52 10.69 26.56
CA GLN A 381 -27.03 11.88 25.86
C GLN A 381 -25.56 11.64 25.54
N ALA A 382 -25.31 11.03 24.38
CA ALA A 382 -24.01 11.07 23.75
C ALA A 382 -23.65 12.55 23.56
N GLY A 383 -22.82 13.11 24.44
CA GLY A 383 -22.28 14.46 24.24
C GLY A 383 -21.42 14.47 22.98
N TRP A 384 -21.98 14.92 21.87
CA TRP A 384 -21.25 15.11 20.62
C TRP A 384 -20.29 16.29 20.81
N SER A 385 -19.00 16.03 21.01
CA SER A 385 -18.02 17.12 20.99
C SER A 385 -18.02 17.77 19.60
N PRO A 386 -18.14 19.10 19.50
CA PRO A 386 -18.14 19.79 18.22
C PRO A 386 -16.80 19.62 17.49
N VAL A 387 -16.84 19.59 16.16
CA VAL A 387 -15.61 19.62 15.35
C VAL A 387 -15.01 21.02 15.50
N LEU A 388 -13.91 21.13 16.24
CA LEU A 388 -13.23 22.41 16.42
C LEU A 388 -12.69 22.93 15.07
N PRO A 389 -12.78 24.24 14.81
CA PRO A 389 -12.23 24.83 13.60
C PRO A 389 -10.74 24.52 13.44
N LEU A 390 -10.27 24.45 12.19
CA LEU A 390 -8.85 24.23 11.89
C LEU A 390 -8.02 25.34 12.55
N ARG A 391 -7.18 25.00 13.53
CA ARG A 391 -6.25 25.97 14.14
C ARG A 391 -5.34 26.56 13.05
N ALA A 392 -5.16 27.88 13.03
CA ALA A 392 -4.36 28.62 12.04
C ALA A 392 -2.85 28.25 11.98
N GLY A 393 -2.40 27.31 12.82
CA GLY A 393 -1.04 26.76 12.82
C GLY A 393 -0.70 25.90 11.59
N HIS A 394 0.55 25.44 11.52
CA HIS A 394 1.09 24.69 10.39
C HIS A 394 0.28 23.42 10.03
N ALA A 395 -0.23 22.70 11.04
CA ALA A 395 -1.10 21.54 10.85
C ALA A 395 -2.46 21.89 10.21
N GLY A 396 -3.03 23.05 10.53
CA GLY A 396 -4.27 23.54 9.90
C GLY A 396 -4.07 23.96 8.45
N ARG A 397 -2.90 24.53 8.11
CA ARG A 397 -2.53 24.87 6.72
C ARG A 397 -2.41 23.63 5.81
N ASN A 398 -1.78 22.55 6.30
CA ASN A 398 -1.67 21.30 5.53
C ASN A 398 -3.03 20.64 5.33
N LYS A 399 -3.86 20.62 6.38
CA LYS A 399 -5.25 20.18 6.32
C LYS A 399 -6.06 21.00 5.31
N GLY A 400 -6.01 22.34 5.36
CA GLY A 400 -6.70 23.22 4.41
C GLY A 400 -6.31 22.95 2.95
N ARG A 401 -5.05 22.61 2.68
CA ARG A 401 -4.59 22.19 1.34
C ARG A 401 -5.20 20.87 0.87
N ASP A 402 -5.29 19.86 1.73
CA ASP A 402 -5.92 18.59 1.38
C ASP A 402 -7.41 18.75 1.09
N ALA A 403 -8.07 19.65 1.82
CA ALA A 403 -9.46 20.01 1.58
C ALA A 403 -9.68 20.70 0.24
N LEU A 404 -8.84 21.68 -0.07
CA LEU A 404 -8.86 22.39 -1.34
C LEU A 404 -8.59 21.42 -2.51
N ARG A 405 -7.66 20.48 -2.32
CA ARG A 405 -7.41 19.41 -3.29
C ARG A 405 -8.65 18.54 -3.53
N ALA A 406 -9.42 18.20 -2.49
CA ALA A 406 -10.67 17.47 -2.64
C ALA A 406 -11.73 18.28 -3.41
N PHE A 407 -11.80 19.60 -3.21
CA PHE A 407 -12.64 20.49 -4.02
C PHE A 407 -12.20 20.46 -5.50
N LEU A 408 -10.91 20.66 -5.78
CA LEU A 408 -10.35 20.69 -7.13
C LEU A 408 -10.59 19.38 -7.91
N LEU A 409 -10.48 18.23 -7.23
CA LEU A 409 -10.72 16.91 -7.84
C LEU A 409 -12.19 16.67 -8.24
N ASN A 410 -13.12 17.49 -7.75
CA ASN A 410 -14.55 17.37 -8.00
C ASN A 410 -15.14 18.61 -8.72
N LEU A 411 -14.32 19.42 -9.42
CA LEU A 411 -14.78 20.65 -10.09
C LEU A 411 -15.96 20.46 -11.04
N THR A 412 -15.96 19.37 -11.82
CA THR A 412 -17.09 19.07 -12.73
C THR A 412 -18.39 18.85 -11.96
N PHE A 413 -18.34 18.20 -10.79
CA PHE A 413 -19.51 18.04 -9.93
C PHE A 413 -20.04 19.40 -9.44
N TYR A 414 -19.18 20.31 -9.01
CA TYR A 414 -19.62 21.63 -8.56
C TYR A 414 -20.21 22.50 -9.68
N GLU A 415 -19.74 22.31 -10.91
CA GLU A 415 -20.27 22.98 -12.10
C GLU A 415 -21.62 22.41 -12.54
N THR A 416 -21.78 21.08 -12.56
CA THR A 416 -22.96 20.44 -13.17
C THR A 416 -24.01 19.95 -12.17
N GLY A 417 -23.64 19.80 -10.90
CA GLY A 417 -24.46 19.11 -9.89
C GLY A 417 -24.55 17.60 -10.09
N GLU A 418 -23.72 17.01 -10.97
CA GLU A 418 -23.68 15.56 -11.21
C GLU A 418 -22.51 14.93 -10.46
N LEU A 419 -22.82 14.14 -9.43
CA LEU A 419 -21.81 13.43 -8.64
C LEU A 419 -21.55 12.04 -9.22
N VAL A 420 -20.33 11.82 -9.72
CA VAL A 420 -19.90 10.54 -10.29
C VAL A 420 -19.19 9.66 -9.26
N VAL A 421 -19.88 8.63 -8.79
CA VAL A 421 -19.38 7.69 -7.78
C VAL A 421 -18.84 6.44 -8.47
N ASN A 422 -17.52 6.32 -8.53
CA ASN A 422 -16.88 5.11 -9.05
C ASN A 422 -16.87 4.04 -7.95
N LEU A 423 -17.48 2.88 -8.17
CA LEU A 423 -17.48 1.80 -7.19
C LEU A 423 -16.25 0.89 -7.40
N PRO A 424 -15.72 0.25 -6.35
CA PRO A 424 -14.54 -0.63 -6.45
C PRO A 424 -14.83 -1.96 -7.17
N ASP A 425 -16.02 -2.10 -7.76
CA ASP A 425 -16.50 -3.29 -8.44
C ASP A 425 -16.08 -3.36 -9.92
N GLY A 426 -15.56 -2.26 -10.46
CA GLY A 426 -15.08 -2.18 -11.84
C GLY A 426 -16.20 -2.12 -12.87
N GLY A 427 -17.47 -2.03 -12.45
CA GLY A 427 -18.57 -1.73 -13.36
C GLY A 427 -18.76 -0.23 -13.56
N ASP A 428 -19.83 0.14 -14.26
CA ASP A 428 -20.11 1.54 -14.58
C ASP A 428 -20.24 2.41 -13.33
N PRO A 429 -19.75 3.66 -13.39
CA PRO A 429 -19.88 4.61 -12.29
C PRO A 429 -21.34 4.96 -12.04
N VAL A 430 -21.74 5.03 -10.77
CA VAL A 430 -23.07 5.51 -10.38
C VAL A 430 -23.09 7.04 -10.50
N ARG A 431 -24.00 7.56 -11.32
CA ARG A 431 -24.19 8.99 -11.54
C ARG A 431 -25.37 9.46 -10.69
N ILE A 432 -25.13 10.39 -9.77
CA ILE A 432 -26.16 11.01 -8.95
C ILE A 432 -26.40 12.41 -9.49
N SER A 433 -27.53 12.61 -10.16
CA SER A 433 -27.88 13.89 -10.80
C SER A 433 -28.68 14.80 -9.84
N GLY A 434 -28.60 16.11 -10.11
CA GLY A 434 -29.35 17.13 -9.36
C GLY A 434 -28.86 17.34 -7.94
N VAL A 435 -27.60 17.03 -7.64
CA VAL A 435 -26.96 17.31 -6.35
C VAL A 435 -26.54 18.77 -6.31
N LEU A 436 -27.53 19.64 -6.09
CA LEU A 436 -27.40 21.10 -6.07
C LEU A 436 -27.73 21.66 -4.67
N PRO A 437 -27.22 22.85 -4.32
CA PRO A 437 -27.71 23.62 -3.18
C PRO A 437 -29.21 23.87 -3.23
N LEU A 438 -29.81 24.21 -2.08
CA LEU A 438 -31.27 24.36 -1.93
C LEU A 438 -31.92 25.40 -2.85
N ASP A 439 -31.15 26.38 -3.33
CA ASP A 439 -31.64 27.39 -4.27
C ASP A 439 -31.69 26.91 -5.73
N GLY A 440 -31.33 25.65 -6.00
CA GLY A 440 -31.37 25.04 -7.32
C GLY A 440 -30.30 25.55 -8.30
N ARG A 441 -29.40 26.43 -7.88
CA ARG A 441 -28.32 26.97 -8.72
C ARG A 441 -27.07 26.11 -8.61
N PRO A 442 -26.23 26.00 -9.66
CA PRO A 442 -24.93 25.34 -9.58
C PRO A 442 -24.09 25.80 -8.38
N TRP A 443 -23.23 24.93 -7.85
CA TRP A 443 -22.35 25.29 -6.73
C TRP A 443 -21.36 26.37 -7.15
N ILE A 444 -20.90 26.32 -8.40
CA ILE A 444 -20.06 27.35 -9.03
C ILE A 444 -20.54 27.57 -10.46
N SER A 445 -20.32 28.76 -11.02
CA SER A 445 -20.64 29.03 -12.42
C SER A 445 -19.64 28.34 -13.37
N ALA A 446 -20.05 28.11 -14.62
CA ALA A 446 -19.16 27.61 -15.66
C ALA A 446 -17.92 28.52 -15.87
N SER A 447 -18.10 29.85 -15.73
CA SER A 447 -16.99 30.81 -15.80
C SER A 447 -16.00 30.65 -14.64
N GLN A 448 -16.48 30.43 -13.41
CA GLN A 448 -15.65 30.15 -12.24
C GLN A 448 -14.90 28.81 -12.40
N ALA A 449 -15.60 27.76 -12.84
CA ALA A 449 -14.99 26.45 -13.10
C ALA A 449 -13.90 26.53 -14.18
N ARG A 450 -14.15 27.26 -15.28
CA ARG A 450 -13.17 27.51 -16.34
C ARG A 450 -11.94 28.25 -15.80
N ARG A 451 -12.13 29.36 -15.07
CA ARG A 451 -11.04 30.11 -14.44
C ARG A 451 -10.15 29.21 -13.58
N ILE A 452 -10.77 28.40 -12.71
CA ILE A 452 -10.04 27.51 -11.80
C ILE A 452 -9.31 26.42 -12.59
N ARG A 453 -9.92 25.80 -13.60
CA ARG A 453 -9.26 24.80 -14.47
C ARG A 453 -8.08 25.40 -15.21
N THR A 454 -8.22 26.59 -15.78
CA THR A 454 -7.14 27.30 -16.48
C THR A 454 -5.99 27.62 -15.51
N ALA A 455 -6.30 28.09 -14.31
CA ALA A 455 -5.29 28.37 -13.28
C ALA A 455 -4.59 27.10 -12.76
N GLU A 456 -5.31 26.00 -12.53
CA GLU A 456 -4.74 24.70 -12.17
C GLU A 456 -3.88 24.12 -13.29
N ALA A 457 -4.33 24.22 -14.55
CA ALA A 457 -3.52 23.84 -15.71
C ALA A 457 -2.22 24.64 -15.74
N ARG A 458 -2.27 25.96 -15.47
CA ARG A 458 -1.11 26.86 -15.33
C ARG A 458 -0.23 26.55 -14.10
N ARG A 459 -0.77 25.95 -13.04
CA ARG A 459 -0.03 25.54 -11.83
C ARG A 459 0.64 24.18 -11.98
N HIS A 460 -0.02 23.25 -12.67
CA HIS A 460 0.55 21.96 -13.05
C HIS A 460 1.63 22.07 -14.14
N THR A 461 1.76 23.26 -14.76
CA THR A 461 2.89 23.68 -15.61
C THR A 461 3.93 24.54 -14.86
N GLY A 462 3.88 24.59 -13.52
CA GLY A 462 4.82 25.32 -12.68
C GLY A 462 6.28 24.80 -12.72
N PRO A 463 7.25 25.59 -12.20
CA PRO A 463 8.69 25.50 -12.49
C PRO A 463 9.33 24.12 -12.33
N LYS A 464 8.88 23.27 -11.39
CA LYS A 464 9.43 21.91 -11.22
C LYS A 464 9.09 20.93 -12.35
N ARG A 465 8.14 21.27 -13.24
CA ARG A 465 7.76 20.49 -14.43
C ARG A 465 8.12 21.15 -15.75
N LYS A 466 8.65 22.39 -15.74
CA LYS A 466 8.93 23.20 -16.95
C LYS A 466 10.02 22.63 -17.86
N HIS A 467 10.59 21.49 -17.50
CA HIS A 467 11.77 20.92 -18.14
C HIS A 467 11.52 19.50 -18.69
N LEU A 468 10.28 19.08 -18.97
CA LEU A 468 9.96 17.73 -19.48
C LEU A 468 8.85 17.81 -20.55
N PHE A 469 8.81 16.91 -21.55
CA PHE A 469 7.71 16.80 -22.54
C PHE A 469 6.38 16.28 -21.96
N ALA A 470 6.10 16.58 -20.68
CA ALA A 470 4.87 16.18 -20.04
C ALA A 470 3.65 16.83 -20.73
N GLY A 471 2.67 16.01 -21.08
CA GLY A 471 1.42 16.47 -21.69
C GLY A 471 1.49 16.76 -23.18
N LEU A 472 2.62 16.49 -23.87
CA LEU A 472 2.66 16.54 -25.34
C LEU A 472 1.61 15.56 -25.91
N PRO A 473 0.66 16.02 -26.74
CA PRO A 473 -0.30 15.15 -27.40
C PRO A 473 0.39 14.17 -28.36
N ALA A 474 -0.12 12.95 -28.41
CA ALA A 474 0.34 11.93 -29.36
C ALA A 474 -0.86 11.05 -29.78
N SER A 475 -0.73 10.35 -30.90
CA SER A 475 -1.64 9.27 -31.29
C SER A 475 -0.91 7.95 -31.17
N VAL A 476 -1.49 6.96 -30.50
CA VAL A 476 -0.94 5.60 -30.38
C VAL A 476 -1.94 4.60 -30.92
N ASP A 477 -1.59 3.91 -32.00
CA ASP A 477 -2.45 2.93 -32.67
C ASP A 477 -3.83 3.54 -33.01
N GLY A 478 -3.84 4.79 -33.45
CA GLY A 478 -5.05 5.55 -33.78
C GLY A 478 -5.80 6.14 -32.57
N GLN A 479 -5.36 5.91 -31.33
CA GLN A 479 -5.99 6.47 -30.13
C GLN A 479 -5.24 7.67 -29.55
N ALA A 480 -5.98 8.69 -29.10
CA ALA A 480 -5.40 9.86 -28.46
C ALA A 480 -4.67 9.51 -27.15
N ALA A 481 -3.44 9.99 -27.04
CA ALA A 481 -2.56 9.79 -25.89
C ALA A 481 -1.80 11.08 -25.55
N VAL A 482 -1.18 11.10 -24.38
CA VAL A 482 -0.28 12.16 -23.95
C VAL A 482 1.01 11.58 -23.38
N LEU A 483 2.14 12.25 -23.60
CA LEU A 483 3.41 11.85 -23.01
C LEU A 483 3.43 12.14 -21.51
N HIS A 484 3.91 11.17 -20.74
CA HIS A 484 4.12 11.30 -19.31
C HIS A 484 5.56 10.91 -18.95
N PRO A 485 6.36 11.83 -18.39
CA PRO A 485 7.74 11.52 -18.01
C PRO A 485 7.79 10.66 -16.74
N ARG A 486 8.86 9.87 -16.62
CA ARG A 486 9.25 9.20 -15.38
C ARG A 486 10.75 8.96 -15.39
N THR A 487 11.41 9.28 -14.28
CA THR A 487 12.79 8.91 -14.03
C THR A 487 12.83 7.48 -13.48
N ARG A 488 13.66 6.62 -14.09
CA ARG A 488 13.90 5.26 -13.62
C ARG A 488 14.91 5.25 -12.46
N PRO A 489 15.03 4.14 -11.70
CA PRO A 489 16.02 4.01 -10.63
C PRO A 489 17.47 4.19 -11.08
N ASP A 490 17.77 3.91 -12.36
CA ASP A 490 19.07 4.13 -13.00
C ASP A 490 19.32 5.59 -13.41
N GLY A 491 18.40 6.51 -13.07
CA GLY A 491 18.48 7.93 -13.39
C GLY A 491 18.02 8.29 -14.81
N GLU A 492 17.71 7.31 -15.65
CA GLU A 492 17.31 7.56 -17.03
C GLU A 492 15.88 8.12 -17.09
N LEU A 493 15.72 9.20 -17.87
CA LEU A 493 14.41 9.77 -18.18
C LEU A 493 13.74 9.00 -19.32
N VAL A 494 12.52 8.51 -19.08
CA VAL A 494 11.70 7.84 -20.09
C VAL A 494 10.30 8.47 -20.17
N TYR A 495 9.68 8.39 -21.34
CA TYR A 495 8.34 8.88 -21.62
C TYR A 495 7.37 7.73 -21.86
N TYR A 496 6.28 7.73 -21.11
CA TYR A 496 5.17 6.79 -21.28
C TYR A 496 4.04 7.45 -22.08
N PHE A 497 3.37 6.68 -22.92
CA PHE A 497 2.13 7.12 -23.57
C PHE A 497 0.94 6.80 -22.67
N ARG A 498 0.21 7.83 -22.28
CA ARG A 498 -1.01 7.70 -21.48
C ARG A 498 -2.22 7.98 -22.36
N ARG A 499 -3.05 6.96 -22.61
CA ARG A 499 -4.29 7.11 -23.37
C ARG A 499 -5.25 8.07 -22.63
N ALA A 500 -5.92 8.95 -23.38
CA ALA A 500 -6.80 9.98 -22.84
C ALA A 500 -8.02 9.41 -22.10
N GLU A 501 -8.43 8.19 -22.45
CA GLU A 501 -9.60 7.49 -21.90
C GLU A 501 -9.42 6.98 -20.46
N ASP A 502 -8.18 6.90 -19.93
CA ASP A 502 -7.91 6.38 -18.56
C ASP A 502 -6.97 7.30 -17.72
N PRO A 503 -7.42 8.52 -17.37
CA PRO A 503 -6.63 9.51 -16.63
C PRO A 503 -6.49 9.21 -15.13
N ARG A 504 -7.04 8.10 -14.61
CA ARG A 504 -7.04 7.77 -13.18
C ARG A 504 -6.34 6.45 -12.83
N ARG A 505 -6.05 5.56 -13.78
CA ARG A 505 -5.27 4.36 -13.45
C ARG A 505 -3.81 4.69 -13.11
N PRO A 506 -3.26 4.11 -12.04
CA PRO A 506 -1.84 4.17 -11.78
C PRO A 506 -1.07 3.43 -12.88
N VAL A 507 0.09 3.96 -13.26
CA VAL A 507 1.02 3.40 -14.27
C VAL A 507 1.45 1.95 -13.95
N SER A 508 1.21 1.49 -12.71
CA SER A 508 1.45 0.13 -12.25
C SER A 508 0.38 -0.89 -12.64
N SER A 509 -0.76 -0.49 -13.25
CA SER A 509 -1.79 -1.44 -13.68
C SER A 509 -1.27 -2.35 -14.82
N PRO A 510 -1.30 -3.69 -14.66
CA PRO A 510 -0.82 -4.64 -15.67
C PRO A 510 -1.57 -4.52 -17.01
N ARG A 511 -2.84 -4.07 -16.98
CA ARG A 511 -3.69 -3.93 -18.17
C ARG A 511 -3.50 -2.60 -18.94
N ALA A 512 -2.79 -1.63 -18.37
CA ALA A 512 -2.50 -0.35 -19.04
C ALA A 512 -1.20 -0.37 -19.87
N ARG A 513 -0.46 -1.48 -19.88
CA ARG A 513 0.87 -1.60 -20.51
C ARG A 513 0.79 -2.21 -21.92
N ALA A 514 0.18 -1.50 -22.87
CA ALA A 514 0.25 -1.91 -24.29
C ALA A 514 1.49 -1.36 -25.01
N VAL A 515 2.01 -0.20 -24.60
CA VAL A 515 3.09 0.51 -25.32
C VAL A 515 4.34 0.60 -24.46
N PRO A 516 5.53 0.21 -24.96
CA PRO A 516 6.79 0.41 -24.24
C PRO A 516 7.10 1.92 -24.07
N PRO A 517 7.69 2.32 -22.94
CA PRO A 517 8.15 3.70 -22.76
C PRO A 517 9.35 4.01 -23.65
N VAL A 518 9.41 5.23 -24.19
CA VAL A 518 10.49 5.71 -25.07
C VAL A 518 11.54 6.47 -24.25
N PRO A 519 12.84 6.14 -24.36
CA PRO A 519 13.91 6.91 -23.71
C PRO A 519 13.98 8.35 -24.21
N ALA A 520 14.30 9.29 -23.33
CA ALA A 520 14.42 10.71 -23.68
C ALA A 520 15.46 10.96 -24.78
N GLY A 521 16.56 10.20 -24.82
CA GLY A 521 17.55 10.31 -25.89
C GLY A 521 17.05 9.85 -27.25
N VAL A 522 16.19 8.83 -27.29
CA VAL A 522 15.56 8.35 -28.54
C VAL A 522 14.58 9.40 -29.07
N LEU A 523 13.74 9.93 -28.18
CA LEU A 523 12.84 11.04 -28.55
C LEU A 523 13.65 12.26 -29.01
N GLY A 524 14.79 12.54 -28.40
CA GLY A 524 15.68 13.62 -28.82
C GLY A 524 16.28 13.42 -30.20
N GLN A 525 16.67 12.20 -30.54
CA GLN A 525 17.10 11.86 -31.89
C GLN A 525 15.98 12.10 -32.92
N TRP A 526 14.73 11.74 -32.59
CA TRP A 526 13.60 11.97 -33.50
C TRP A 526 13.44 13.47 -33.84
N TYR A 527 13.54 14.34 -32.84
CA TYR A 527 13.53 15.78 -33.05
C TYR A 527 14.75 16.28 -33.82
N ALA A 528 15.95 15.76 -33.54
CA ALA A 528 17.17 16.14 -34.26
C ALA A 528 17.04 15.89 -35.76
N GLU A 529 16.56 14.71 -36.13
CA GLU A 529 16.38 14.30 -37.53
C GLU A 529 15.26 15.10 -38.21
N ALA A 530 14.14 15.36 -37.53
CA ALA A 530 13.08 16.23 -38.04
C ALA A 530 13.55 17.66 -38.30
N LEU A 531 14.38 18.20 -37.40
CA LEU A 531 14.96 19.54 -37.55
C LEU A 531 16.08 19.58 -38.61
N ALA A 532 16.80 18.47 -38.82
CA ALA A 532 17.80 18.36 -39.87
C ALA A 532 17.15 18.34 -41.27
N GLU A 533 15.98 17.71 -41.44
CA GLU A 533 15.17 17.79 -42.67
C GLU A 533 14.77 19.25 -43.00
N LEU A 534 14.48 20.05 -41.97
CA LEU A 534 14.19 21.48 -42.09
C LEU A 534 15.43 22.33 -42.40
N ALA A 535 16.63 21.82 -42.15
CA ALA A 535 17.86 22.60 -42.21
C ALA A 535 18.16 23.12 -43.62
N LEU A 536 17.93 22.31 -44.66
CA LEU A 536 18.30 22.67 -46.03
C LEU A 536 17.47 23.85 -46.60
N PRO A 537 16.13 23.88 -46.44
CA PRO A 537 15.33 25.03 -46.86
C PRO A 537 15.49 26.29 -45.98
N LEU A 538 15.62 26.13 -44.66
CA LEU A 538 15.70 27.27 -43.72
C LEU A 538 17.07 27.96 -43.68
N SER A 539 18.16 27.23 -43.97
CA SER A 539 19.53 27.80 -43.97
C SER A 539 19.76 28.84 -45.07
N LEU A 540 18.99 28.78 -46.17
CA LEU A 540 19.14 29.67 -47.32
C LEU A 540 18.42 31.03 -47.18
N ARG A 541 17.53 31.21 -46.18
CA ARG A 541 16.79 32.48 -45.98
C ARG A 541 17.02 33.15 -44.62
N LEU A 542 17.33 32.38 -43.58
CA LEU A 542 17.53 32.92 -42.23
C LEU A 542 18.85 33.68 -42.04
N ALA A 543 19.74 33.70 -43.04
CA ALA A 543 20.97 34.48 -43.04
C ALA A 543 20.76 35.97 -43.40
N GLU A 544 19.58 36.35 -43.91
CA GLU A 544 19.34 37.70 -44.46
C GLU A 544 18.36 38.57 -43.64
N THR A 545 17.67 38.00 -42.65
CA THR A 545 16.69 38.76 -41.86
C THR A 545 17.34 39.34 -40.58
N PRO A 546 17.46 40.68 -40.44
CA PRO A 546 17.90 41.27 -39.19
C PRO A 546 16.88 40.92 -38.10
N THR A 547 17.40 40.58 -36.91
CA THR A 547 16.66 40.22 -35.69
C THR A 547 15.31 40.93 -35.58
N ALA A 548 14.25 40.25 -36.01
CA ALA A 548 12.89 40.76 -35.87
C ALA A 548 12.54 40.89 -34.39
N ALA A 549 11.81 41.95 -34.05
CA ALA A 549 11.34 42.24 -32.71
C ALA A 549 10.57 41.03 -32.12
N ASP A 550 10.68 40.83 -30.80
CA ASP A 550 9.98 39.80 -30.04
C ASP A 550 8.49 39.70 -30.51
N PRO A 551 8.07 38.59 -31.15
CA PRO A 551 6.74 38.50 -31.75
C PRO A 551 5.63 38.65 -30.70
N TRP A 552 5.91 38.27 -29.45
CA TRP A 552 4.99 38.49 -28.34
C TRP A 552 4.93 39.96 -27.94
N GLU A 553 6.02 40.72 -28.04
CA GLU A 553 6.01 42.17 -27.83
C GLU A 553 5.19 42.88 -28.89
N THR A 554 5.33 42.48 -30.15
CA THR A 554 4.50 42.98 -31.26
C THR A 554 3.02 42.66 -31.02
N ARG A 555 2.69 41.40 -30.67
CA ARG A 555 1.30 41.00 -30.38
C ARG A 555 0.73 41.73 -29.15
N ILE A 556 1.51 41.90 -28.09
CA ILE A 556 1.11 42.68 -26.90
C ILE A 556 0.82 44.14 -27.29
N ARG A 557 1.64 44.74 -28.14
CA ARG A 557 1.45 46.12 -28.60
C ARG A 557 0.18 46.28 -29.42
N VAL A 558 -0.07 45.38 -30.39
CA VAL A 558 -1.28 45.37 -31.21
C VAL A 558 -2.53 45.19 -30.34
N LEU A 559 -2.56 44.17 -29.50
CA LEU A 559 -3.70 43.91 -28.61
C LEU A 559 -3.95 45.06 -27.63
N SER A 560 -2.90 45.69 -27.11
CA SER A 560 -3.04 46.84 -26.20
C SER A 560 -3.67 48.03 -26.92
N ALA A 561 -3.24 48.34 -28.15
CA ALA A 561 -3.80 49.44 -28.95
C ALA A 561 -5.26 49.19 -29.34
N GLU A 562 -5.61 47.94 -29.65
CA GLU A 562 -6.97 47.56 -30.02
C GLU A 562 -7.94 47.62 -28.83
N ILE A 563 -7.49 47.19 -27.64
CA ILE A 563 -8.23 47.37 -26.39
C ILE A 563 -8.46 48.85 -26.10
N GLU A 564 -7.42 49.68 -26.21
CA GLU A 564 -7.53 51.12 -25.94
C GLU A 564 -8.55 51.80 -26.86
N LYS A 565 -8.55 51.45 -28.16
CA LYS A 565 -9.54 51.93 -29.12
C LYS A 565 -10.97 51.53 -28.72
N LEU A 566 -11.19 50.25 -28.44
CA LEU A 566 -12.53 49.73 -28.11
C LEU A 566 -13.03 50.23 -26.75
N GLU A 567 -12.14 50.48 -25.79
CA GLU A 567 -12.49 51.14 -24.52
C GLU A 567 -12.93 52.59 -24.75
N GLY A 568 -12.28 53.31 -25.67
CA GLY A 568 -12.71 54.65 -26.10
C GLY A 568 -14.11 54.65 -26.71
N ASP A 569 -14.35 53.75 -27.68
CA ASP A 569 -15.66 53.57 -28.32
C ASP A 569 -16.75 53.21 -27.30
N GLN A 570 -16.41 52.39 -26.31
CA GLN A 570 -17.37 51.98 -25.28
C GLN A 570 -17.72 53.13 -24.33
N ARG A 571 -16.77 53.98 -23.94
CA ARG A 571 -17.04 55.18 -23.13
C ARG A 571 -17.91 56.20 -23.87
N LEU A 572 -17.67 56.42 -25.16
CA LEU A 572 -18.50 57.29 -25.99
C LEU A 572 -19.95 56.80 -26.01
N ARG A 573 -20.16 55.50 -26.17
CA ARG A 573 -21.50 54.88 -26.17
C ARG A 573 -22.17 54.88 -24.80
N GLU A 574 -21.42 54.73 -23.71
CA GLU A 574 -21.96 54.89 -22.35
C GLU A 574 -22.48 56.30 -22.12
N ASN A 575 -21.83 57.32 -22.70
CA ASN A 575 -22.29 58.71 -22.62
C ASN A 575 -23.52 58.97 -23.52
N GLU A 576 -23.64 58.28 -24.66
CA GLU A 576 -24.83 58.34 -25.53
C GLU A 576 -26.06 57.62 -24.91
N LEU A 577 -25.81 56.59 -24.09
CA LEU A 577 -26.81 55.87 -23.31
C LEU A 577 -27.12 56.60 -21.98
N ASP A 578 -27.63 57.82 -22.04
CA ASP A 578 -28.03 58.60 -20.87
C ASP A 578 -29.08 57.85 -20.00
N PRO A 579 -28.92 57.75 -18.66
CA PRO A 579 -29.92 57.15 -17.77
C PRO A 579 -31.31 57.82 -17.80
N VAL A 580 -31.47 59.05 -18.31
CA VAL A 580 -32.74 59.79 -18.33
C VAL A 580 -33.70 59.35 -19.45
N THR A 581 -33.21 58.80 -20.56
CA THR A 581 -34.05 58.37 -21.72
C THR A 581 -34.55 56.92 -21.64
N ARG A 582 -34.44 56.27 -20.48
CA ARG A 582 -34.91 54.88 -20.24
C ARG A 582 -36.42 54.64 -20.38
N ARG A 583 -37.22 55.66 -20.74
CA ARG A 583 -38.65 55.48 -21.01
C ARG A 583 -38.95 55.58 -22.51
N GLY A 584 -38.88 54.42 -23.16
CA GLY A 584 -39.95 54.03 -24.08
C GLY A 584 -39.69 54.06 -25.58
N ASP A 585 -38.46 54.29 -26.06
CA ASP A 585 -38.22 54.34 -27.51
C ASP A 585 -37.53 53.09 -28.07
N ARG A 586 -38.15 52.49 -29.10
CA ARG A 586 -37.69 51.25 -29.77
C ARG A 586 -36.35 51.42 -30.50
N ASP A 587 -35.88 52.65 -30.70
CA ASP A 587 -34.61 52.96 -31.40
C ASP A 587 -33.34 52.74 -30.55
N THR A 588 -33.45 52.54 -29.23
CA THR A 588 -32.28 52.34 -28.35
C THR A 588 -31.75 50.90 -28.31
N GLY A 589 -32.52 49.93 -28.82
CA GLY A 589 -32.14 48.50 -28.79
C GLY A 589 -30.85 48.20 -29.58
N PHE A 590 -30.68 48.84 -30.74
CA PHE A 590 -29.49 48.69 -31.58
C PHE A 590 -28.21 49.20 -30.90
N LEU A 591 -28.30 50.32 -30.16
CA LEU A 591 -27.18 50.88 -29.41
C LEU A 591 -26.77 49.97 -28.25
N TRP A 592 -27.76 49.36 -27.57
CA TRP A 592 -27.51 48.41 -26.49
C TRP A 592 -26.86 47.10 -26.99
N ASP A 593 -27.32 46.56 -28.12
CA ASP A 593 -26.73 45.35 -28.71
C ASP A 593 -25.28 45.58 -29.17
N ARG A 594 -24.99 46.76 -29.75
CA ARG A 594 -23.61 47.16 -30.07
C ARG A 594 -22.76 47.37 -28.84
N TYR A 595 -23.31 47.93 -27.77
CA TYR A 595 -22.62 48.10 -26.48
C TYR A 595 -22.24 46.74 -25.88
N GLU A 596 -23.18 45.79 -25.78
CA GLU A 596 -22.93 44.44 -25.28
C GLU A 596 -21.97 43.64 -26.18
N SER A 597 -22.06 43.80 -27.50
CA SER A 597 -21.10 43.20 -28.43
C SER A 597 -19.68 43.73 -28.22
N THR A 598 -19.51 45.04 -28.10
CA THR A 598 -18.20 45.68 -27.85
C THR A 598 -17.61 45.24 -26.51
N ARG A 599 -18.46 45.13 -25.48
CA ARG A 599 -18.09 44.66 -24.15
C ARG A 599 -17.57 43.22 -24.16
N LYS A 600 -18.23 42.33 -24.92
CA LYS A 600 -17.79 40.94 -25.10
C LYS A 600 -16.45 40.87 -25.82
N THR A 601 -16.26 41.65 -26.88
CA THR A 601 -15.00 41.73 -27.63
C THR A 601 -13.85 42.25 -26.75
N LEU A 602 -14.08 43.28 -25.91
CA LEU A 602 -13.09 43.78 -24.96
C LEU A 602 -12.67 42.73 -23.93
N LEU A 603 -13.62 41.94 -23.41
CA LEU A 603 -13.32 40.83 -22.49
C LEU A 603 -12.42 39.79 -23.17
N GLN A 604 -12.73 39.42 -24.41
CA GLN A 604 -11.93 38.47 -25.19
C GLN A 604 -10.51 39.00 -25.46
N LEU A 605 -10.37 40.25 -25.94
CA LEU A 605 -9.06 40.85 -26.23
C LEU A 605 -8.20 41.01 -24.98
N ARG A 606 -8.79 41.33 -23.82
CA ARG A 606 -8.07 41.39 -22.54
C ARG A 606 -7.56 40.02 -22.09
N GLU A 607 -8.33 38.96 -22.33
CA GLU A 607 -7.88 37.58 -22.12
C GLU A 607 -6.71 37.25 -23.06
N GLU A 608 -6.80 37.58 -24.35
CA GLU A 608 -5.72 37.41 -25.33
C GLU A 608 -4.45 38.20 -24.94
N LEU A 609 -4.59 39.44 -24.45
CA LEU A 609 -3.46 40.26 -24.00
C LEU A 609 -2.79 39.66 -22.75
N ALA A 610 -3.58 39.16 -21.81
CA ALA A 610 -3.06 38.48 -20.61
C ALA A 610 -2.32 37.19 -20.98
N ASP A 611 -2.84 36.44 -21.95
CA ASP A 611 -2.19 35.25 -22.49
C ASP A 611 -0.89 35.60 -23.22
N ALA A 612 -0.88 36.60 -24.11
CA ALA A 612 0.33 37.06 -24.81
C ALA A 612 1.42 37.56 -23.84
N LYS A 613 1.05 38.34 -22.80
CA LYS A 613 1.98 38.77 -21.72
C LYS A 613 2.52 37.58 -20.93
N THR A 614 1.71 36.53 -20.76
CA THR A 614 2.13 35.30 -20.08
C THR A 614 3.07 34.47 -20.95
N GLN A 615 2.78 34.32 -22.24
CA GLN A 615 3.66 33.65 -23.19
C GLN A 615 5.02 34.33 -23.25
N ARG A 616 5.06 35.66 -23.39
CA ARG A 616 6.32 36.43 -23.33
C ARG A 616 7.14 36.17 -22.06
N ARG A 617 6.49 36.04 -20.89
CA ARG A 617 7.18 35.69 -19.63
C ARG A 617 7.66 34.24 -19.58
N LEU A 618 6.95 33.31 -20.24
CA LEU A 618 7.35 31.90 -20.32
C LEU A 618 8.54 31.70 -21.27
N HIS A 619 8.61 32.50 -22.33
CA HIS A 619 9.71 32.52 -23.30
C HIS A 619 10.88 33.44 -22.90
N ARG A 620 10.87 34.07 -21.72
CA ARG A 620 12.01 34.85 -21.21
C ARG A 620 13.24 33.94 -21.07
N GLY A 621 14.19 34.08 -21.99
CA GLY A 621 15.43 33.28 -22.07
C GLY A 621 15.48 32.31 -23.25
N ALA A 622 14.33 31.95 -23.83
CA ALA A 622 14.28 31.31 -25.15
C ALA A 622 14.50 32.41 -26.20
N GLY A 623 15.67 32.47 -26.82
CA GLY A 623 15.89 33.38 -27.93
C GLY A 623 14.87 33.11 -29.06
N PRO A 624 14.50 34.12 -29.87
CA PRO A 624 13.62 33.92 -31.02
C PRO A 624 14.17 32.80 -31.93
N LEU A 625 13.26 31.95 -32.42
CA LEU A 625 13.56 30.92 -33.42
C LEU A 625 13.80 31.52 -34.80
N ALA A 626 13.11 32.61 -35.10
CA ALA A 626 13.31 33.38 -36.31
C ALA A 626 14.77 33.87 -36.35
N GLY A 627 15.54 33.35 -37.30
CA GLY A 627 16.97 33.65 -37.46
C GLY A 627 17.94 32.81 -36.60
N ALA A 628 17.48 31.78 -35.87
CA ALA A 628 18.37 30.95 -35.08
C ALA A 628 19.28 30.09 -35.99
N PRO A 629 20.62 30.10 -35.79
CA PRO A 629 21.51 29.27 -36.61
C PRO A 629 21.23 27.79 -36.39
N LEU A 630 21.39 26.97 -37.43
CA LEU A 630 21.17 25.52 -37.41
C LEU A 630 21.87 24.82 -36.22
N SER A 631 23.05 25.30 -35.82
CA SER A 631 23.78 24.82 -34.64
C SER A 631 22.98 24.94 -33.33
N ARG A 632 22.09 25.94 -33.23
CA ARG A 632 21.19 26.15 -32.08
C ARG A 632 20.02 25.17 -32.11
N LEU A 633 19.47 24.87 -33.29
CA LEU A 633 18.43 23.84 -33.49
C LEU A 633 18.94 22.42 -33.21
N VAL A 634 20.20 22.14 -33.55
CA VAL A 634 20.86 20.87 -33.19
C VAL A 634 21.15 20.81 -31.67
N SER A 635 21.55 21.94 -31.07
CA SER A 635 21.75 22.05 -29.61
C SER A 635 20.44 21.83 -28.81
N LEU A 636 19.30 22.22 -29.39
CA LEU A 636 17.95 21.98 -28.88
C LEU A 636 17.64 20.48 -28.70
N ALA A 637 17.98 19.67 -29.71
CA ALA A 637 17.77 18.22 -29.64
C ALA A 637 18.77 17.53 -28.70
N ALA A 638 20.02 18.00 -28.64
CA ALA A 638 21.05 17.47 -27.74
C ALA A 638 20.77 17.72 -26.24
N ALA A 639 19.92 18.69 -25.90
CA ALA A 639 19.51 18.96 -24.52
C ALA A 639 18.46 17.96 -24.00
N LEU A 640 17.77 17.23 -24.89
CA LEU A 640 16.64 16.36 -24.54
C LEU A 640 16.93 15.12 -23.67
N PRO A 641 18.13 14.52 -23.64
CA PRO A 641 18.44 13.44 -22.70
C PRO A 641 18.56 13.89 -21.24
N LYS A 642 18.86 15.17 -20.95
CA LYS A 642 19.12 15.65 -19.58
C LYS A 642 17.83 15.69 -18.76
N ALA A 643 17.83 15.32 -17.48
CA ALA A 643 16.60 15.38 -16.66
C ALA A 643 16.02 16.80 -16.53
N TYR A 644 16.85 17.83 -16.71
CA TYR A 644 16.52 19.25 -16.65
C TYR A 644 17.01 19.98 -17.91
N ASP A 645 16.29 21.03 -18.31
CA ASP A 645 16.56 21.85 -19.50
C ASP A 645 16.41 23.33 -19.14
N ASP A 646 17.50 23.91 -18.66
CA ASP A 646 17.51 25.27 -18.12
C ASP A 646 17.26 26.35 -19.18
N GLY A 647 17.35 26.01 -20.47
CA GLY A 647 17.18 26.94 -21.59
C GLY A 647 15.77 26.99 -22.20
N GLY A 648 14.80 26.22 -21.69
CA GLY A 648 13.42 26.22 -22.20
C GLY A 648 13.24 25.58 -23.58
N HIS A 649 14.26 24.88 -24.07
CA HIS A 649 14.31 24.21 -25.36
C HIS A 649 13.16 23.20 -25.56
N ARG A 650 12.73 22.50 -24.51
CA ARG A 650 11.63 21.53 -24.54
C ARG A 650 10.26 22.15 -24.76
N LEU A 651 10.02 23.34 -24.23
CA LEU A 651 8.75 24.06 -24.45
C LEU A 651 8.67 24.46 -25.91
N LEU A 652 9.78 24.98 -26.43
CA LEU A 652 9.90 25.36 -27.83
C LEU A 652 9.68 24.17 -28.77
N LEU A 653 10.34 23.03 -28.55
CA LEU A 653 10.09 21.83 -29.36
C LEU A 653 8.65 21.31 -29.25
N ARG A 654 8.02 21.48 -28.09
CA ARG A 654 6.62 21.10 -27.88
C ARG A 654 5.69 21.97 -28.74
N ASP A 655 5.95 23.27 -28.80
CA ASP A 655 5.13 24.21 -29.57
C ASP A 655 5.33 24.03 -31.08
N LEU A 656 6.52 23.61 -31.51
CA LEU A 656 6.78 23.24 -32.91
C LEU A 656 6.17 21.88 -33.29
N THR A 657 5.78 21.05 -32.33
CA THR A 657 5.23 19.72 -32.63
C THR A 657 3.77 19.85 -33.06
N GLU A 658 3.52 19.66 -34.35
CA GLU A 658 2.15 19.55 -34.87
C GLU A 658 1.56 18.19 -34.49
N GLU A 659 2.31 17.12 -34.74
CA GLU A 659 1.81 15.76 -34.59
C GLU A 659 2.91 14.78 -34.18
N LEU A 660 2.58 13.87 -33.26
CA LEU A 660 3.39 12.70 -32.92
C LEU A 660 2.52 11.45 -33.00
N VAL A 661 2.70 10.66 -34.04
CA VAL A 661 1.98 9.40 -34.27
C VAL A 661 2.89 8.23 -33.96
N VAL A 662 2.40 7.26 -33.20
CA VAL A 662 3.13 6.04 -32.84
C VAL A 662 2.26 4.84 -33.17
N THR A 663 2.80 3.89 -33.93
CA THR A 663 2.19 2.59 -34.16
C THR A 663 3.02 1.51 -33.47
N THR A 664 2.34 0.56 -32.85
CA THR A 664 2.96 -0.52 -32.08
C THR A 664 2.73 -1.86 -32.77
N ALA A 665 3.82 -2.59 -32.99
CA ALA A 665 3.79 -3.96 -33.47
C ALA A 665 4.37 -4.89 -32.41
N LYS A 666 3.55 -5.80 -31.89
CA LYS A 666 3.98 -6.76 -30.86
C LYS A 666 4.84 -7.86 -31.51
N ARG A 667 6.06 -8.05 -31.00
CA ARG A 667 6.94 -9.19 -31.30
C ARG A 667 6.86 -10.23 -30.19
N SER A 668 6.81 -11.51 -30.56
CA SER A 668 7.05 -12.61 -29.63
C SER A 668 8.52 -12.54 -29.18
N SER A 669 8.77 -12.65 -27.87
CA SER A 669 10.14 -12.86 -27.36
C SER A 669 10.19 -14.09 -26.46
N THR A 670 11.36 -14.71 -26.42
CA THR A 670 11.69 -15.81 -25.51
C THR A 670 11.65 -15.29 -24.07
N GLY A 671 10.82 -15.89 -23.21
CA GLY A 671 10.68 -15.48 -21.80
C GLY A 671 9.37 -14.77 -21.42
N ARG A 672 8.29 -14.94 -22.19
CA ARG A 672 6.92 -14.43 -21.90
C ARG A 672 6.78 -12.89 -21.84
N ARG A 673 7.81 -12.10 -22.14
CA ARG A 673 7.69 -10.64 -22.29
C ARG A 673 7.50 -10.28 -23.77
N PRO A 674 6.45 -9.57 -24.16
CA PRO A 674 6.39 -9.05 -25.53
C PRO A 674 7.49 -8.01 -25.75
N ALA A 675 8.23 -8.17 -26.85
CA ALA A 675 8.96 -7.06 -27.45
C ALA A 675 7.96 -6.24 -28.28
N TYR A 676 8.25 -4.97 -28.51
CA TYR A 676 7.39 -4.13 -29.32
C TYR A 676 8.26 -3.33 -30.28
N ASP A 677 7.96 -3.39 -31.56
CA ASP A 677 8.47 -2.43 -32.52
C ASP A 677 7.54 -1.21 -32.50
N LEU A 678 8.10 -0.04 -32.25
CA LEU A 678 7.43 1.23 -32.44
C LEU A 678 7.85 1.79 -33.79
N THR A 679 6.87 2.22 -34.59
CA THR A 679 7.12 3.15 -35.69
C THR A 679 6.52 4.49 -35.28
N ALA A 680 7.33 5.55 -35.28
CA ALA A 680 6.89 6.88 -34.94
C ALA A 680 6.97 7.81 -36.15
N GLY A 681 5.92 8.58 -36.38
CA GLY A 681 5.94 9.75 -37.26
C GLY A 681 5.94 11.00 -36.40
N LEU A 682 6.90 11.89 -36.60
CA LEU A 682 6.97 13.19 -35.94
C LEU A 682 6.88 14.29 -36.98
N THR A 683 5.88 15.14 -36.83
CA THR A 683 5.64 16.30 -37.68
C THR A 683 5.94 17.58 -36.91
N VAL A 684 6.83 18.40 -37.44
CA VAL A 684 7.26 19.67 -36.87
C VAL A 684 6.87 20.80 -37.82
N LEU A 685 6.21 21.83 -37.29
CA LEU A 685 5.86 23.05 -38.00
C LEU A 685 6.71 24.21 -37.49
N VAL A 686 7.31 24.96 -38.42
CA VAL A 686 8.04 26.19 -38.15
C VAL A 686 7.40 27.30 -38.99
N ASN A 687 6.98 28.38 -38.35
CA ASN A 687 6.47 29.57 -39.04
C ASN A 687 7.51 30.69 -38.91
N ASP A 688 7.89 31.30 -40.03
CA ASP A 688 8.85 32.40 -40.10
C ASP A 688 8.17 33.77 -40.37
N ASP A 689 6.88 33.87 -40.05
CA ASP A 689 5.97 35.00 -40.31
C ASP A 689 5.58 35.20 -41.79
N THR A 690 6.31 34.59 -42.73
CA THR A 690 6.03 34.70 -44.18
C THR A 690 5.53 33.38 -44.78
N GLN A 691 6.01 32.26 -44.26
CA GLN A 691 5.73 30.93 -44.76
C GLN A 691 5.75 29.92 -43.60
N THR A 692 4.88 28.92 -43.69
CA THR A 692 4.89 27.78 -42.77
C THR A 692 5.65 26.62 -43.41
N TRP A 693 6.68 26.15 -42.72
CA TRP A 693 7.51 25.02 -43.09
C TRP A 693 7.09 23.80 -42.30
N ARG A 694 6.91 22.67 -43.00
CA ARG A 694 6.49 21.40 -42.40
C ARG A 694 7.55 20.35 -42.66
N ALA A 695 8.08 19.76 -41.61
CA ALA A 695 8.92 18.56 -41.70
C ALA A 695 8.21 17.37 -41.10
N VAL A 696 8.31 16.25 -41.80
CA VAL A 696 7.79 14.95 -41.36
C VAL A 696 8.97 14.00 -41.29
N SER A 697 9.27 13.50 -40.10
CA SER A 697 10.30 12.48 -39.90
C SER A 697 9.65 11.16 -39.49
N ARG A 698 10.22 10.05 -39.97
CA ARG A 698 9.74 8.69 -39.66
C ARG A 698 10.85 7.90 -38.98
N HIS A 699 10.50 7.30 -37.86
CA HIS A 699 11.44 6.63 -36.96
C HIS A 699 10.98 5.23 -36.68
N ARG A 700 11.95 4.31 -36.57
CA ARG A 700 11.70 2.97 -36.05
C ARG A 700 12.49 2.76 -34.78
N TRP A 701 11.82 2.31 -33.72
CA TRP A 701 12.45 2.00 -32.45
C TRP A 701 11.88 0.71 -31.87
N THR A 702 12.76 -0.27 -31.64
CA THR A 702 12.37 -1.48 -30.93
C THR A 702 12.48 -1.28 -29.42
N GLY A 703 11.33 -1.31 -28.76
CA GLY A 703 11.16 -1.18 -27.32
C GLY A 703 10.76 -2.46 -26.62
N GLY A 704 10.82 -2.44 -25.29
CA GLY A 704 10.49 -3.58 -24.44
C GLY A 704 11.73 -4.12 -23.71
N ALA A 705 11.55 -5.22 -22.98
CA ALA A 705 12.60 -5.78 -22.13
C ALA A 705 13.88 -6.13 -22.92
N VAL A 706 13.73 -6.42 -24.22
CA VAL A 706 14.75 -6.95 -25.15
C VAL A 706 15.99 -6.06 -25.31
N ARG A 707 15.86 -4.74 -25.51
CA ARG A 707 17.06 -3.88 -25.73
C ARG A 707 17.98 -3.74 -24.51
N ARG A 708 17.55 -4.17 -23.32
CA ARG A 708 18.36 -4.11 -22.07
C ARG A 708 18.64 -5.48 -21.47
N THR A 709 18.26 -6.56 -22.16
CA THR A 709 18.28 -7.90 -21.57
C THR A 709 19.69 -8.45 -21.39
N PRO A 710 20.61 -8.42 -22.37
CA PRO A 710 21.87 -9.16 -22.25
C PRO A 710 22.79 -8.60 -21.16
N GLY A 711 23.16 -7.31 -21.22
CA GLY A 711 24.14 -6.73 -20.29
C GLY A 711 23.68 -6.70 -18.83
N ARG A 712 22.41 -6.37 -18.58
CA ARG A 712 21.88 -6.36 -17.21
C ARG A 712 21.63 -7.76 -16.66
N LEU A 713 21.22 -8.71 -17.51
CA LEU A 713 21.12 -10.12 -17.13
C LEU A 713 22.51 -10.71 -16.85
N ALA A 714 23.49 -10.43 -17.70
CA ALA A 714 24.88 -10.81 -17.50
C ALA A 714 25.41 -10.27 -16.18
N ALA A 715 25.27 -8.96 -15.94
CA ALA A 715 25.69 -8.34 -14.67
C ALA A 715 24.97 -8.93 -13.45
N ALA A 716 23.69 -9.30 -13.57
CA ALA A 716 22.97 -9.96 -12.49
C ALA A 716 23.48 -11.39 -12.23
N ILE A 717 23.77 -12.15 -13.30
CA ILE A 717 24.35 -13.49 -13.22
C ILE A 717 25.78 -13.42 -12.65
N ASP A 718 26.59 -12.46 -13.10
CA ASP A 718 27.92 -12.17 -12.55
C ASP A 718 27.83 -11.82 -11.06
N GLY A 719 26.83 -11.01 -10.69
CA GLY A 719 26.50 -10.72 -9.30
C GLY A 719 26.23 -11.99 -8.50
N LEU A 720 25.46 -12.94 -9.03
CA LEU A 720 25.21 -14.23 -8.36
C LEU A 720 26.51 -15.01 -8.14
N TYR A 721 27.39 -15.10 -9.15
CA TYR A 721 28.71 -15.75 -9.01
C TYR A 721 29.64 -15.00 -8.04
N ALA A 722 29.44 -13.71 -7.82
CA ALA A 722 30.14 -12.92 -6.80
C ALA A 722 29.52 -13.03 -5.39
N GLY A 723 28.34 -13.67 -5.26
CA GLY A 723 27.61 -13.78 -3.99
C GLY A 723 26.68 -12.59 -3.71
N VAL A 724 26.32 -11.82 -4.73
CA VAL A 724 25.34 -10.73 -4.69
C VAL A 724 23.98 -11.25 -5.14
N GLY A 725 23.02 -11.29 -4.20
CA GLY A 725 21.66 -11.77 -4.49
C GLY A 725 20.89 -10.89 -5.48
N LEU A 726 19.91 -11.48 -6.18
CA LEU A 726 19.09 -10.80 -7.19
C LEU A 726 18.43 -9.50 -6.71
N PRO A 727 17.88 -9.40 -5.48
CA PRO A 727 17.27 -8.14 -5.01
C PRO A 727 18.28 -6.97 -5.00
N ARG A 728 19.54 -7.26 -4.68
CA ARG A 728 20.62 -6.26 -4.65
C ARG A 728 21.12 -5.93 -6.05
N SER A 729 21.24 -6.92 -6.94
CA SER A 729 21.72 -6.72 -8.31
C SER A 729 20.70 -6.06 -9.24
N LEU A 730 19.40 -6.35 -9.05
CA LEU A 730 18.34 -5.94 -9.98
C LEU A 730 17.35 -4.94 -9.40
N GLY A 731 17.39 -4.67 -8.09
CA GLY A 731 16.49 -3.75 -7.39
C GLY A 731 15.07 -4.30 -7.27
N THR A 732 14.08 -3.41 -7.18
CA THR A 732 12.66 -3.76 -6.98
C THR A 732 12.06 -4.65 -8.07
N ASP A 733 12.69 -4.68 -9.25
CA ASP A 733 12.19 -5.42 -10.41
C ASP A 733 12.77 -6.85 -10.48
N TRP A 734 13.54 -7.30 -9.49
CA TRP A 734 14.27 -8.57 -9.59
C TRP A 734 13.37 -9.81 -9.82
N LEU A 735 12.17 -9.86 -9.21
CA LEU A 735 11.18 -10.93 -9.43
C LEU A 735 10.75 -11.03 -10.89
N ASP A 736 10.68 -9.87 -11.51
CA ASP A 736 10.27 -9.64 -12.89
C ASP A 736 11.32 -10.20 -13.88
N TRP A 737 12.59 -10.31 -13.44
CA TRP A 737 13.72 -10.88 -14.19
C TRP A 737 13.98 -12.36 -13.92
N LEU A 738 13.35 -12.94 -12.89
CA LEU A 738 13.59 -14.32 -12.47
C LEU A 738 13.38 -15.37 -13.58
N PRO A 739 12.38 -15.24 -14.48
CA PRO A 739 12.25 -16.17 -15.61
C PRO A 739 13.46 -16.14 -16.56
N ALA A 740 14.00 -14.95 -16.86
CA ALA A 740 15.15 -14.80 -17.74
C ALA A 740 16.44 -15.36 -17.11
N VAL A 741 16.64 -15.12 -15.81
CA VAL A 741 17.73 -15.72 -15.04
C VAL A 741 17.63 -17.24 -15.05
N ARG A 742 16.43 -17.81 -14.85
CA ARG A 742 16.21 -19.26 -14.94
C ARG A 742 16.57 -19.82 -16.31
N THR A 743 16.13 -19.18 -17.38
CA THR A 743 16.47 -19.60 -18.74
C THR A 743 17.98 -19.54 -18.98
N ALA A 744 18.62 -18.44 -18.58
CA ALA A 744 20.06 -18.25 -18.72
C ALA A 744 20.89 -19.28 -17.92
N LEU A 745 20.40 -19.70 -16.75
CA LEU A 745 21.04 -20.73 -15.92
C LEU A 745 20.61 -22.17 -16.28
N GLY A 746 19.72 -22.35 -17.26
CA GLY A 746 19.23 -23.67 -17.67
C GLY A 746 18.31 -24.36 -16.64
N CYS A 747 17.66 -23.60 -15.76
CA CYS A 747 16.76 -24.14 -14.74
C CYS A 747 15.44 -24.63 -15.35
N THR A 748 15.13 -25.92 -15.20
CA THR A 748 13.82 -26.49 -15.59
C THR A 748 12.71 -26.21 -14.56
N GLY A 749 13.09 -25.97 -13.29
CA GLY A 749 12.20 -25.66 -12.16
C GLY A 749 12.50 -24.30 -11.53
N ALA A 750 12.04 -24.09 -10.28
CA ALA A 750 12.32 -22.87 -9.52
C ALA A 750 13.85 -22.68 -9.31
N PHE A 751 14.31 -21.43 -9.35
CA PHE A 751 15.70 -21.10 -9.00
C PHE A 751 15.83 -21.00 -7.48
N GLN A 752 16.50 -21.97 -6.86
CA GLN A 752 16.50 -22.18 -5.42
C GLN A 752 17.30 -21.10 -4.66
N PHE A 753 18.29 -20.49 -5.32
CA PHE A 753 19.14 -19.44 -4.75
C PHE A 753 18.64 -18.01 -5.00
N ALA A 754 17.43 -17.84 -5.56
CA ALA A 754 16.86 -16.52 -5.83
C ALA A 754 16.80 -15.62 -4.58
N TYR A 755 16.65 -16.25 -3.41
CA TYR A 755 16.49 -15.61 -2.11
C TYR A 755 17.71 -15.80 -1.19
N ALA A 756 18.82 -16.33 -1.71
CA ALA A 756 20.02 -16.55 -0.90
C ALA A 756 20.54 -15.20 -0.35
N ARG A 757 20.65 -15.11 0.97
CA ARG A 757 21.15 -13.91 1.68
C ARG A 757 22.61 -14.05 2.08
N ASP A 758 23.13 -15.27 2.10
CA ASP A 758 24.54 -15.54 2.43
C ASP A 758 25.40 -15.57 1.16
N ALA A 759 26.39 -14.69 1.09
CA ALA A 759 27.22 -14.54 -0.10
C ALA A 759 28.07 -15.78 -0.38
N ARG A 760 28.61 -16.45 0.66
CA ARG A 760 29.43 -17.65 0.51
C ARG A 760 28.59 -18.80 -0.03
N LEU A 761 27.47 -19.13 0.61
CA LEU A 761 26.60 -20.22 0.15
C LEU A 761 26.01 -19.96 -1.24
N LEU A 762 25.71 -18.69 -1.58
CA LEU A 762 25.30 -18.34 -2.93
C LEU A 762 26.41 -18.62 -3.96
N ARG A 763 27.66 -18.20 -3.71
CA ARG A 763 28.79 -18.50 -4.61
C ARG A 763 29.00 -20.00 -4.79
N LEU A 764 28.98 -20.76 -3.70
CA LEU A 764 29.14 -22.22 -3.76
C LEU A 764 27.98 -22.89 -4.48
N GLY A 765 26.74 -22.47 -4.20
CA GLY A 765 25.54 -22.92 -4.89
C GLY A 765 25.61 -22.67 -6.40
N MET A 766 26.00 -21.47 -6.80
CA MET A 766 26.23 -21.14 -8.22
C MET A 766 27.34 -22.01 -8.81
N THR A 767 28.46 -22.20 -8.13
CA THR A 767 29.59 -22.98 -8.65
C THR A 767 29.26 -24.47 -8.80
N VAL A 768 28.49 -25.05 -7.87
CA VAL A 768 28.16 -26.48 -7.85
C VAL A 768 26.94 -26.79 -8.73
N VAL A 769 25.87 -26.02 -8.63
CA VAL A 769 24.57 -26.32 -9.27
C VAL A 769 24.46 -25.68 -10.65
N HIS A 770 25.12 -24.56 -10.86
CA HIS A 770 25.08 -23.78 -12.10
C HIS A 770 26.50 -23.37 -12.52
N PRO A 771 27.46 -24.31 -12.69
CA PRO A 771 28.85 -23.96 -12.98
C PRO A 771 28.94 -23.05 -14.20
N ARG A 772 29.81 -22.04 -14.11
CA ARG A 772 29.92 -21.02 -15.16
C ARG A 772 30.47 -21.62 -16.43
N ARG A 773 29.78 -21.37 -17.54
CA ARG A 773 30.29 -21.70 -18.88
C ARG A 773 31.55 -20.93 -19.19
N THR A 774 32.56 -21.64 -19.68
CA THR A 774 33.82 -21.05 -20.17
C THR A 774 33.61 -20.26 -21.45
N VAL A 775 32.72 -20.73 -22.32
CA VAL A 775 32.36 -20.06 -23.57
C VAL A 775 30.87 -19.70 -23.56
N ILE A 776 30.59 -18.40 -23.50
CA ILE A 776 29.24 -17.85 -23.64
C ILE A 776 29.11 -17.40 -25.09
N ALA A 777 28.25 -18.06 -25.86
CA ALA A 777 28.01 -17.70 -27.26
C ALA A 777 27.55 -16.24 -27.37
N VAL A 778 28.06 -15.51 -28.35
CA VAL A 778 27.49 -14.20 -28.69
C VAL A 778 26.09 -14.47 -29.25
N PRO A 779 25.02 -13.89 -28.67
CA PRO A 779 23.69 -14.12 -29.17
C PRO A 779 23.57 -13.58 -30.60
N GLU A 780 23.01 -14.37 -31.51
CA GLU A 780 22.79 -13.98 -32.91
C GLU A 780 21.80 -12.82 -33.01
N HIS A 781 20.90 -12.73 -32.01
CA HIS A 781 19.92 -11.67 -31.88
C HIS A 781 19.86 -11.13 -30.44
N PRO A 782 19.73 -9.81 -30.22
CA PRO A 782 19.74 -9.20 -28.87
C PRO A 782 18.66 -9.71 -27.91
N GLU A 783 17.60 -10.35 -28.43
CA GLU A 783 16.54 -11.02 -27.68
C GLU A 783 16.88 -12.44 -27.18
N GLN A 784 17.93 -13.07 -27.72
CA GLN A 784 18.29 -14.43 -27.37
C GLN A 784 18.92 -14.45 -25.97
N ILE A 785 18.28 -15.18 -25.05
CA ILE A 785 18.87 -15.45 -23.74
C ILE A 785 19.91 -16.55 -23.92
N VAL A 786 21.19 -16.17 -23.88
CA VAL A 786 22.31 -17.12 -23.90
C VAL A 786 22.34 -17.91 -22.60
N ARG A 787 22.79 -19.16 -22.68
CA ARG A 787 23.02 -20.00 -21.52
C ARG A 787 24.38 -19.67 -20.89
N TYR A 788 24.38 -19.27 -19.62
CA TYR A 788 25.55 -18.87 -18.82
C TYR A 788 26.09 -19.98 -17.93
N ALA A 789 25.31 -21.05 -17.74
CA ALA A 789 25.67 -22.15 -16.85
C ALA A 789 25.63 -23.50 -17.56
N ASP A 790 26.61 -24.34 -17.24
CA ASP A 790 26.63 -25.76 -17.58
C ASP A 790 25.72 -26.56 -16.63
N PRO A 791 25.47 -27.85 -16.93
CA PRO A 791 24.82 -28.74 -15.97
C PRO A 791 25.55 -28.77 -14.62
N PRO A 792 24.88 -29.15 -13.52
CA PRO A 792 25.52 -29.29 -12.21
C PRO A 792 26.80 -30.13 -12.28
N VAL A 793 27.78 -29.78 -11.43
CA VAL A 793 29.07 -30.50 -11.33
C VAL A 793 28.83 -31.94 -10.92
N ASP A 794 29.45 -32.90 -11.59
CA ASP A 794 29.34 -34.31 -11.25
C ASP A 794 29.83 -34.55 -9.81
N ARG A 795 29.15 -35.46 -9.09
CA ARG A 795 29.56 -35.88 -7.75
C ARG A 795 30.99 -36.37 -7.69
N ALA A 796 31.49 -37.00 -8.77
CA ALA A 796 32.87 -37.47 -8.86
C ALA A 796 33.90 -36.33 -8.85
N ASP A 797 33.54 -35.15 -9.35
CA ASP A 797 34.43 -33.99 -9.51
C ASP A 797 34.43 -33.06 -8.28
N LEU A 798 33.43 -33.21 -7.38
CA LEU A 798 33.31 -32.39 -6.18
C LEU A 798 34.57 -32.37 -5.30
N PRO A 799 35.34 -33.47 -5.10
CA PRO A 799 36.58 -33.43 -4.32
C PRO A 799 37.65 -32.51 -4.91
N ALA A 800 37.80 -32.50 -6.24
CA ALA A 800 38.75 -31.62 -6.91
C ALA A 800 38.30 -30.15 -6.80
N LEU A 801 37.02 -29.88 -7.03
CA LEU A 801 36.43 -28.55 -6.88
C LEU A 801 36.56 -28.02 -5.45
N ALA A 802 36.31 -28.87 -4.45
CA ALA A 802 36.43 -28.53 -3.03
C ALA A 802 37.84 -28.04 -2.69
N ARG A 803 38.87 -28.77 -3.16
CA ARG A 803 40.28 -28.37 -2.99
C ARG A 803 40.57 -27.03 -3.65
N ALA A 804 40.07 -26.80 -4.86
CA ALA A 804 40.27 -25.54 -5.59
C ALA A 804 39.62 -24.34 -4.88
N LEU A 805 38.47 -24.54 -4.25
CA LEU A 805 37.75 -23.49 -3.52
C LEU A 805 38.20 -23.31 -2.07
N GLY A 806 39.04 -24.20 -1.54
CA GLY A 806 39.41 -24.22 -0.12
C GLY A 806 38.23 -24.58 0.79
N GLU A 807 37.29 -25.40 0.30
CA GLU A 807 36.04 -25.73 0.99
C GLU A 807 35.94 -27.23 1.33
N PRO A 808 35.20 -27.63 2.38
CA PRO A 808 35.00 -29.04 2.69
C PRO A 808 34.19 -29.76 1.61
N VAL A 809 34.65 -30.94 1.18
CA VAL A 809 33.93 -31.79 0.19
C VAL A 809 32.50 -32.10 0.66
N ALA A 810 32.33 -32.29 1.97
CA ALA A 810 31.02 -32.55 2.57
C ALA A 810 30.02 -31.40 2.35
N LEU A 811 30.47 -30.13 2.38
CA LEU A 811 29.63 -28.96 2.14
C LEU A 811 29.15 -28.94 0.68
N LEU A 812 30.07 -29.16 -0.27
CA LEU A 812 29.76 -29.17 -1.69
C LEU A 812 28.82 -30.33 -2.05
N ARG A 813 29.02 -31.51 -1.45
CA ARG A 813 28.09 -32.65 -1.56
C ARG A 813 26.70 -32.30 -1.01
N ALA A 814 26.62 -31.65 0.15
CA ALA A 814 25.34 -31.25 0.74
C ALA A 814 24.59 -30.25 -0.16
N ILE A 815 25.29 -29.28 -0.75
CA ILE A 815 24.73 -28.35 -1.75
C ILE A 815 24.23 -29.12 -2.97
N HIS A 816 25.07 -29.95 -3.57
CA HIS A 816 24.72 -30.75 -4.73
C HIS A 816 23.44 -31.57 -4.47
N ASP A 817 23.44 -32.37 -3.40
CA ASP A 817 22.36 -33.31 -3.09
C ASP A 817 21.04 -32.64 -2.69
N THR A 818 21.12 -31.41 -2.17
CA THR A 818 19.93 -30.63 -1.83
C THR A 818 19.26 -30.05 -3.06
N TYR A 819 20.04 -29.58 -4.04
CA TYR A 819 19.54 -28.67 -5.08
C TYR A 819 19.50 -29.25 -6.49
N THR A 820 20.14 -30.39 -6.76
CA THR A 820 20.10 -31.04 -8.08
C THR A 820 18.93 -32.03 -8.26
N VAL A 821 18.24 -32.39 -7.18
CA VAL A 821 17.12 -33.37 -7.24
C VAL A 821 15.91 -32.78 -7.97
N PRO A 822 15.50 -33.34 -9.13
CA PRO A 822 14.35 -32.86 -9.89
C PRO A 822 13.05 -32.90 -9.08
N GLY A 823 12.19 -31.89 -9.22
CA GLY A 823 10.86 -31.85 -8.59
C GLY A 823 10.85 -31.40 -7.12
N ARG A 824 12.00 -31.39 -6.43
CA ARG A 824 12.09 -30.84 -5.07
C ARG A 824 12.21 -29.32 -5.17
N GLN A 825 11.14 -28.58 -4.89
CA GLN A 825 11.22 -27.13 -4.66
C GLN A 825 11.92 -26.86 -3.31
N ALA A 826 13.22 -27.14 -3.24
CA ALA A 826 14.01 -26.92 -2.05
C ALA A 826 14.25 -25.40 -1.89
N ARG A 827 13.55 -24.78 -0.94
CA ARG A 827 13.84 -23.41 -0.50
C ARG A 827 15.23 -23.36 0.14
N TRP A 828 15.98 -22.27 -0.04
CA TRP A 828 17.28 -22.10 0.61
C TRP A 828 17.22 -22.23 2.15
N ILE A 829 16.16 -21.69 2.76
CA ILE A 829 15.89 -21.74 4.20
C ILE A 829 14.78 -22.78 4.50
N ARG A 830 14.96 -23.55 5.58
CA ARG A 830 13.97 -24.46 6.17
C ARG A 830 12.99 -23.70 7.05
N ASN A 831 11.78 -24.24 7.22
CA ASN A 831 10.85 -23.73 8.22
C ASN A 831 11.41 -23.98 9.63
N ALA A 832 11.21 -23.02 10.53
CA ALA A 832 11.53 -23.18 11.94
C ALA A 832 10.63 -24.24 12.59
N SER A 833 11.20 -25.08 13.45
CA SER A 833 10.47 -26.05 14.28
C SER A 833 10.85 -25.85 15.75
N PRO A 834 10.15 -24.95 16.46
CA PRO A 834 10.47 -24.60 17.85
C PRO A 834 10.46 -25.80 18.80
N ALA A 835 9.57 -26.78 18.59
CA ALA A 835 9.50 -27.98 19.41
C ALA A 835 10.76 -28.86 19.25
N VAL A 836 11.30 -28.96 18.04
CA VAL A 836 12.55 -29.69 17.76
C VAL A 836 13.73 -28.91 18.35
N ALA A 837 13.81 -27.60 18.13
CA ALA A 837 14.86 -26.75 18.72
C ALA A 837 14.88 -26.82 20.27
N ALA A 838 13.71 -26.77 20.91
CA ALA A 838 13.57 -26.85 22.37
C ALA A 838 14.11 -28.16 22.94
N VAL A 839 13.88 -29.30 22.29
CA VAL A 839 14.36 -30.60 22.77
C VAL A 839 15.89 -30.72 22.70
N TYR A 840 16.52 -30.11 21.69
CA TYR A 840 17.98 -30.05 21.60
C TYR A 840 18.59 -29.20 22.71
N ALA A 841 17.94 -28.10 23.08
CA ALA A 841 18.34 -27.28 24.22
C ALA A 841 18.12 -27.98 25.56
N ALA A 842 17.00 -28.68 25.73
CA ALA A 842 16.73 -29.48 26.93
C ALA A 842 17.80 -30.57 27.11
N ALA A 843 18.13 -31.30 26.04
CA ALA A 843 19.18 -32.31 26.07
C ALA A 843 20.56 -31.75 26.41
N ALA A 844 20.88 -30.53 25.98
CA ALA A 844 22.13 -29.88 26.36
C ALA A 844 22.24 -29.66 27.89
N GLY A 845 21.12 -29.37 28.56
CA GLY A 845 21.07 -29.20 30.02
C GLY A 845 21.02 -30.51 30.81
N SER A 846 20.64 -31.62 30.17
CA SER A 846 20.45 -32.93 30.82
C SER A 846 21.45 -34.00 30.35
N HIS A 847 22.66 -33.58 29.99
CA HIS A 847 23.74 -34.46 29.51
C HIS A 847 23.28 -35.42 28.39
N GLY A 848 22.47 -34.91 27.45
CA GLY A 848 22.00 -35.64 26.28
C GLY A 848 20.80 -36.55 26.54
N VAL A 849 20.31 -36.66 27.78
CA VAL A 849 19.22 -37.58 28.15
C VAL A 849 17.91 -36.82 28.27
N VAL A 850 16.87 -37.22 27.54
CA VAL A 850 15.52 -36.66 27.67
C VAL A 850 14.49 -37.77 27.86
N ALA A 851 13.35 -37.44 28.48
CA ALA A 851 12.27 -38.42 28.53
C ALA A 851 11.80 -38.71 27.09
N TYR A 852 11.68 -39.98 26.71
CA TYR A 852 11.26 -40.40 25.36
C TYR A 852 9.96 -39.72 24.94
N ARG A 853 9.06 -39.53 25.91
CA ARG A 853 7.82 -38.79 25.74
C ARG A 853 8.10 -37.34 25.32
N GLN A 854 9.00 -36.61 25.99
CA GLN A 854 9.32 -35.21 25.67
C GLN A 854 9.91 -35.00 24.27
N LEU A 855 10.37 -36.07 23.60
CA LEU A 855 10.84 -36.01 22.21
C LEU A 855 9.64 -35.77 21.26
N PRO A 856 9.68 -34.75 20.38
CA PRO A 856 8.68 -34.59 19.32
C PRO A 856 8.47 -35.88 18.53
N ALA A 857 7.22 -36.21 18.21
CA ALA A 857 6.87 -37.47 17.52
C ALA A 857 7.66 -37.68 16.22
N VAL A 858 7.94 -36.59 15.49
CA VAL A 858 8.72 -36.61 14.24
C VAL A 858 10.18 -37.03 14.44
N LEU A 859 10.74 -36.89 15.65
CA LEU A 859 12.10 -37.31 16.03
C LEU A 859 12.14 -38.70 16.69
N ARG A 860 11.01 -39.23 17.15
CA ARG A 860 10.96 -40.51 17.88
C ARG A 860 11.41 -41.67 16.97
N PRO A 861 12.45 -42.42 17.37
CA PRO A 861 12.78 -43.68 16.74
C PRO A 861 11.57 -44.63 16.82
N ARG A 862 11.28 -45.35 15.74
CA ARG A 862 10.22 -46.35 15.70
C ARG A 862 10.59 -47.56 16.56
N ALA A 863 9.60 -48.37 16.92
CA ALA A 863 9.79 -49.54 17.79
C ALA A 863 10.72 -50.60 17.18
N ASP A 864 10.83 -50.65 15.85
CA ASP A 864 11.75 -51.48 15.08
C ASP A 864 13.18 -50.92 15.00
N GLY A 865 13.47 -49.80 15.68
CA GLY A 865 14.76 -49.13 15.66
C GLY A 865 14.99 -48.23 14.45
N ALA A 866 14.05 -48.13 13.51
CA ALA A 866 14.16 -47.22 12.38
C ALA A 866 14.07 -45.75 12.86
N PRO A 867 14.83 -44.82 12.27
CA PRO A 867 14.73 -43.41 12.62
C PRO A 867 13.31 -42.89 12.33
N GLY A 868 12.87 -41.91 13.12
CA GLY A 868 11.65 -41.15 12.84
C GLY A 868 11.67 -40.44 11.48
N ILE A 869 10.52 -39.89 11.09
CA ILE A 869 10.34 -39.29 9.74
C ILE A 869 11.12 -37.99 9.52
N HIS A 870 11.61 -37.35 10.59
CA HIS A 870 12.38 -36.12 10.50
C HIS A 870 13.86 -36.37 10.21
N ARG A 871 14.51 -35.46 9.47
CA ARG A 871 15.94 -35.56 9.09
C ARG A 871 16.91 -35.70 10.27
N LEU A 872 16.50 -35.23 11.44
CA LEU A 872 17.29 -35.26 12.68
C LEU A 872 16.99 -36.48 13.56
N ALA A 873 16.00 -37.30 13.21
CA ALA A 873 15.59 -38.41 14.06
C ALA A 873 16.71 -39.44 14.27
N GLY A 874 17.57 -39.64 13.27
CA GLY A 874 18.75 -40.49 13.37
C GLY A 874 19.90 -39.93 14.22
N GLU A 875 19.69 -38.86 14.98
CA GLU A 875 20.60 -38.38 16.04
C GLU A 875 20.14 -38.80 17.44
N TRP A 876 18.96 -39.42 17.54
CA TRP A 876 18.36 -39.87 18.78
C TRP A 876 18.32 -41.38 18.84
N THR A 877 18.66 -41.93 20.00
CA THR A 877 18.58 -43.36 20.27
C THR A 877 17.61 -43.60 21.41
N ARG A 878 16.70 -44.56 21.24
CA ARG A 878 15.80 -44.99 22.30
C ARG A 878 16.57 -45.95 23.21
N VAL A 879 16.75 -45.59 24.48
CA VAL A 879 17.46 -46.43 25.46
C VAL A 879 16.48 -47.33 26.20
N THR A 880 15.33 -46.79 26.57
CA THR A 880 14.21 -47.54 27.16
C THR A 880 12.90 -47.02 26.61
N ASP A 881 11.77 -47.63 27.01
CA ASP A 881 10.46 -47.09 26.68
C ASP A 881 10.22 -45.68 27.24
N ARG A 882 11.05 -45.23 28.20
CA ARG A 882 10.91 -43.96 28.90
C ARG A 882 11.99 -42.93 28.58
N LEU A 883 13.12 -43.32 27.99
CA LEU A 883 14.29 -42.45 27.80
C LEU A 883 14.80 -42.48 26.35
N ALA A 884 15.19 -41.31 25.86
CA ALA A 884 15.92 -41.13 24.62
C ALA A 884 17.23 -40.38 24.90
N THR A 885 18.28 -40.74 24.17
CA THR A 885 19.60 -40.10 24.26
C THR A 885 19.99 -39.47 22.94
N LEU A 886 20.43 -38.22 23.00
CA LEU A 886 21.07 -37.53 21.89
C LEU A 886 22.48 -38.07 21.68
N GLN A 887 22.83 -38.42 20.45
CA GLN A 887 24.17 -38.88 20.11
C GLN A 887 25.21 -37.74 20.26
N PRO A 888 26.37 -37.99 20.87
CA PRO A 888 27.41 -36.99 21.04
C PRO A 888 27.98 -36.52 19.68
N CYS A 889 28.64 -35.37 19.67
CA CYS A 889 29.37 -34.91 18.50
C CYS A 889 30.45 -35.91 18.10
N GLN A 890 30.39 -36.37 16.84
CA GLN A 890 31.38 -37.27 16.27
C GLN A 890 32.77 -36.64 16.23
N GLN A 891 32.86 -35.30 16.28
CA GLN A 891 34.14 -34.59 16.22
C GLN A 891 34.73 -34.26 17.60
N CYS A 892 33.91 -33.79 18.56
CA CYS A 892 34.40 -33.35 19.87
C CYS A 892 33.75 -34.03 21.08
N GLY A 893 32.80 -34.94 20.87
CA GLY A 893 32.01 -35.56 21.94
C GLY A 893 30.92 -34.65 22.55
N GLY A 894 30.91 -33.35 22.23
CA GLY A 894 29.97 -32.38 22.78
C GLY A 894 28.49 -32.69 22.52
N LEU A 895 27.65 -32.37 23.51
CA LEU A 895 26.20 -32.59 23.48
C LEU A 895 25.39 -31.30 23.26
N ARG A 896 26.05 -30.14 23.28
CA ARG A 896 25.40 -28.85 22.98
C ARG A 896 25.21 -28.75 21.48
N ARG A 897 23.97 -28.94 21.04
CA ARG A 897 23.60 -29.02 19.62
C ARG A 897 22.47 -28.03 19.31
N ALA A 898 22.48 -27.48 18.09
CA ALA A 898 21.47 -26.56 17.62
C ALA A 898 20.86 -27.02 16.29
N VAL A 899 19.56 -26.79 16.15
CA VAL A 899 18.84 -26.96 14.88
C VAL A 899 19.10 -25.71 14.04
N THR A 900 19.30 -25.90 12.74
CA THR A 900 19.59 -24.79 11.81
C THR A 900 18.66 -24.81 10.62
N LEU A 901 18.32 -23.59 10.20
CA LEU A 901 17.43 -23.31 9.10
C LEU A 901 18.12 -23.46 7.73
N LEU A 902 19.46 -23.56 7.67
CA LEU A 902 20.20 -23.71 6.40
C LEU A 902 20.15 -25.15 5.88
N ARG A 903 19.70 -25.36 4.64
CA ARG A 903 19.56 -26.72 4.09
C ARG A 903 20.87 -27.47 3.92
N GLU A 904 21.95 -26.73 3.72
CA GLU A 904 23.30 -27.23 3.52
C GLU A 904 23.91 -27.82 4.79
N VAL A 905 23.41 -27.41 5.97
CA VAL A 905 23.85 -28.00 7.23
C VAL A 905 23.27 -29.41 7.36
N THR A 906 24.16 -30.39 7.46
CA THR A 906 23.80 -31.80 7.60
C THR A 906 23.60 -32.14 9.07
N GLY A 907 22.41 -32.64 9.43
CA GLY A 907 22.06 -32.91 10.83
C GLY A 907 21.88 -31.64 11.67
N SER A 908 22.26 -31.71 12.94
CA SER A 908 22.39 -30.58 13.87
C SER A 908 23.80 -29.98 13.89
N LEU A 909 23.90 -28.71 14.28
CA LEU A 909 25.16 -27.99 14.46
C LEU A 909 25.67 -28.20 15.89
N CYS A 910 26.91 -28.66 16.09
CA CYS A 910 27.54 -28.66 17.40
C CYS A 910 27.90 -27.22 17.80
N LEU A 911 27.47 -26.79 18.98
CA LEU A 911 27.77 -25.47 19.51
C LEU A 911 29.16 -25.39 20.17
N ASP A 912 29.75 -26.54 20.53
CA ASP A 912 31.07 -26.59 21.17
C ASP A 912 32.19 -26.53 20.13
N CYS A 913 32.19 -27.42 19.13
CA CYS A 913 33.21 -27.42 18.06
C CYS A 913 32.76 -26.75 16.76
N ARG A 914 31.54 -26.21 16.70
CA ARG A 914 31.00 -25.49 15.53
C ARG A 914 30.90 -26.33 14.25
N THR A 915 30.98 -27.65 14.34
CA THR A 915 30.83 -28.55 13.18
C THR A 915 29.43 -29.15 13.11
N ASP A 916 28.94 -29.36 11.89
CA ASP A 916 27.75 -30.17 11.67
C ASP A 916 28.04 -31.68 11.69
N ARG A 917 27.03 -32.51 11.41
CA ARG A 917 27.18 -33.98 11.40
C ARG A 917 28.14 -34.48 10.33
N ALA A 918 28.31 -33.74 9.23
CA ALA A 918 29.23 -34.11 8.17
C ALA A 918 30.66 -33.60 8.42
N GLY A 919 30.92 -32.98 9.58
CA GLY A 919 32.22 -32.42 9.95
C GLY A 919 32.51 -31.06 9.33
N VAL A 920 31.52 -30.38 8.73
CA VAL A 920 31.71 -29.03 8.16
C VAL A 920 31.72 -28.01 9.28
N LEU A 921 32.77 -27.18 9.34
CA LEU A 921 32.89 -26.07 10.29
C LEU A 921 32.05 -24.87 9.85
N TRP A 922 31.25 -24.33 10.78
CA TRP A 922 30.35 -23.19 10.54
C TRP A 922 30.72 -21.98 11.40
N ASP A 923 30.99 -20.86 10.73
CA ASP A 923 31.33 -19.58 11.35
C ASP A 923 30.20 -19.04 12.26
N PRO A 924 30.49 -18.34 13.36
CA PRO A 924 29.48 -17.72 14.24
C PRO A 924 28.48 -16.79 13.54
N SER A 925 28.85 -16.18 12.41
CA SER A 925 27.91 -15.35 11.63
C SER A 925 26.69 -16.12 11.11
N TYR A 926 26.75 -17.45 11.07
CA TYR A 926 25.62 -18.31 10.73
C TYR A 926 24.64 -18.53 11.89
N ASP A 927 24.91 -18.03 13.09
CA ASP A 927 24.02 -18.17 14.25
C ASP A 927 22.67 -17.48 14.06
N ARG A 928 22.61 -16.48 13.17
CA ARG A 928 21.34 -15.88 12.72
C ARG A 928 20.38 -16.87 12.04
N PHE A 929 20.88 -18.04 11.64
CA PHE A 929 20.11 -19.12 11.04
C PHE A 929 19.94 -20.33 11.97
N ILE A 930 20.37 -20.23 13.23
CA ILE A 930 19.97 -21.19 14.25
C ILE A 930 18.47 -21.02 14.49
N ASP A 931 17.77 -22.14 14.49
CA ASP A 931 16.35 -22.19 14.81
C ASP A 931 16.17 -21.68 16.26
N PRO A 932 15.43 -20.59 16.48
CA PRO A 932 15.35 -19.95 17.78
C PRO A 932 14.84 -20.94 18.84
N VAL A 933 15.68 -21.20 19.83
CA VAL A 933 15.31 -21.87 21.08
C VAL A 933 14.71 -20.80 21.98
N ASP A 934 13.43 -20.93 22.35
CA ASP A 934 12.94 -20.15 23.48
C ASP A 934 13.58 -20.69 24.76
N PRO A 935 14.28 -19.87 25.56
CA PRO A 935 14.83 -20.29 26.84
C PRO A 935 13.65 -20.52 27.81
N VAL A 936 13.19 -21.76 27.91
CA VAL A 936 12.30 -22.18 28.99
C VAL A 936 13.21 -22.71 30.10
N ALA A 937 13.31 -21.95 31.19
CA ALA A 937 13.89 -22.43 32.45
C ALA A 937 13.10 -23.69 32.90
N PRO A 938 13.78 -24.72 33.45
CA PRO A 938 13.16 -25.97 33.86
C PRO A 938 12.02 -25.81 34.86
#